data_AF-A0A352W158-F1
#
_entry.id   AF-A0A352W158-F1
#
_cell.length_a   1.000
_cell.length_b   1.000
_cell.length_c   1.000
_cell.angle_alpha   90.00
_cell.angle_beta   90.00
_cell.angle_gamma   90.00
#
_symmetry.space_group_name_H-M   'P 1'
#
loop_
_entity.id
_entity.type
_entity.pdbx_description
1 polymer ?
#
loop_
_entity_poly.entity_id
_entity_poly.type
_entity_poly.pdbx_seq_one_letter_code
_entity_poly.pdbx_strand_id
1 'polypeptide(L)'
;MRILFFITILSVLSANSIPPEDISLIKKKNNLSDNAMNLYLPVLHPIVKEPIAEGVSLLVPHELGNQKLAKNGILDITASPFSADASGKKDSTKAIQDAVNFARDRQMALYFPPGKYVVSDTIDCLQKLTYRGNGAISGADVYPVVMIGSAIPGKRSVIYLAPKSRGFTDANIRKIIVHFNSLSNGGAKRDREAGPEKMQVNISYNNLFTDIDIVIGEGNPGAVGIRMHGAEGSSIQSVTIDATHGHTGMLSLAGGGGSHHNITVIGGRIGIDTRGWDAGGTKSDGAGTQPTPTMAHVKLFGQTEAPLFIICRGPFVGVGMHIKVKPFLSAVILKKAGDQFFNSTLCLVDSVIEFEKFSANNTFLSYENGCYLRNVFIKNCENLTENIRGNSGGWIKIKELTLAVTPAPFKALPDREPFLFDQNPVVDGKRTENIIFLEKDTEPPADIVSRHLWKHDPSWQDEKAANVKDQYGAKGDTKADDTKALQKAIDENEIVFLPKGYYRITDTLKLKPHTKLIGIAQNLSYIIAMDPFTGFAGSKEIKPMVETSDAKDAATVISRLGIFIGQEVSPDTVQAAGGIIPCYTLKWQCGGDSSVRMAWFKRGRIFGFPQKKREGIESLKFVHPLVLITGNGGGKWYNFFNHGAELHEDYRHMLITNCQGPIAFYHYHAQDNDGYCQSEIADSANIDIYGVKVEYETRFIRVRNSRQVRIFGHAGVAYALEGTAHFIFENSTDYLVSNINDQLNLAAAGTKHLTQIRTSFELFYPLQDISGKNVFSVPSLSRPIVIKKGNP
;
A
#
# COMPACT_ATOMS: atom_id res chain seq x y z
N MET A 1 -1.12 12.22 -27.26
CA MET A 1 -1.90 12.52 -28.49
C MET A 1 -3.15 11.65 -28.72
N ARG A 2 -3.19 10.34 -28.39
CA ARG A 2 -4.44 9.53 -28.45
C ARG A 2 -5.39 9.71 -27.24
N ILE A 3 -4.89 10.22 -26.11
CA ILE A 3 -5.67 10.41 -24.87
C ILE A 3 -6.56 11.67 -24.95
N LEU A 4 -6.17 12.69 -25.73
CA LEU A 4 -6.95 13.93 -25.89
C LEU A 4 -8.22 13.78 -26.76
N PHE A 5 -8.39 12.69 -27.50
CA PHE A 5 -9.46 12.57 -28.49
C PHE A 5 -10.78 11.95 -27.96
N PHE A 6 -10.85 11.60 -26.67
CA PHE A 6 -12.06 11.03 -26.04
C PHE A 6 -12.75 11.96 -25.04
N ILE A 7 -12.36 13.23 -24.96
CA ILE A 7 -13.04 14.25 -24.15
C ILE A 7 -13.96 15.07 -25.06
N THR A 8 -15.02 14.46 -25.59
CA THR A 8 -16.12 15.24 -26.16
C THR A 8 -17.46 14.51 -26.11
N ILE A 9 -18.46 15.27 -25.64
CA ILE A 9 -19.91 15.02 -25.68
C ILE A 9 -20.45 14.07 -24.59
N LEU A 10 -20.22 14.45 -23.33
CA LEU A 10 -21.18 14.37 -22.23
C LEU A 10 -20.77 15.39 -21.15
N SER A 11 -20.56 16.65 -21.58
CA SER A 11 -20.26 17.79 -20.71
C SER A 11 -21.50 18.60 -20.30
N VAL A 12 -22.70 18.07 -20.52
CA VAL A 12 -23.92 18.64 -19.92
C VAL A 12 -24.12 17.95 -18.57
N LEU A 13 -23.29 18.34 -17.58
CA LEU A 13 -23.44 18.18 -16.10
C LEU A 13 -22.10 18.31 -15.33
N SER A 14 -21.02 18.85 -15.92
CA SER A 14 -19.82 19.20 -15.13
C SER A 14 -20.01 20.58 -14.48
N ALA A 15 -20.61 20.59 -13.29
CA ALA A 15 -20.32 21.65 -12.33
C ALA A 15 -18.81 21.65 -12.04
N ASN A 16 -18.21 22.85 -12.01
CA ASN A 16 -16.85 23.19 -11.56
C ASN A 16 -15.79 23.35 -12.67
N SER A 17 -15.82 24.51 -13.34
CA SER A 17 -14.61 25.08 -13.92
C SER A 17 -13.68 25.58 -12.81
N ILE A 18 -12.36 25.51 -13.02
CA ILE A 18 -11.38 26.12 -12.11
C ILE A 18 -11.53 27.65 -12.21
N PRO A 19 -11.66 28.37 -11.08
CA PRO A 19 -11.81 29.82 -11.11
C PRO A 19 -10.62 30.53 -11.80
N PRO A 20 -10.83 31.61 -12.58
CA PRO A 20 -9.74 32.31 -13.29
C PRO A 20 -8.59 32.78 -12.38
N GLU A 21 -8.89 33.15 -11.15
CA GLU A 21 -7.91 33.51 -10.12
C GLU A 21 -7.03 32.32 -9.72
N ASP A 22 -7.62 31.13 -9.61
CA ASP A 22 -6.91 29.89 -9.31
C ASP A 22 -6.04 29.48 -10.51
N ILE A 23 -6.53 29.63 -11.74
CA ILE A 23 -5.73 29.38 -12.96
C ILE A 23 -4.46 30.25 -12.96
N SER A 24 -4.63 31.55 -12.69
CA SER A 24 -3.51 32.50 -12.63
C SER A 24 -2.51 32.12 -11.53
N LEU A 25 -3.01 31.69 -10.38
CA LEU A 25 -2.20 31.22 -9.26
C LEU A 25 -1.44 29.93 -9.59
N ILE A 26 -2.10 28.93 -10.16
CA ILE A 26 -1.50 27.65 -10.55
C ILE A 26 -0.37 27.89 -11.56
N LYS A 27 -0.63 28.69 -12.60
CA LYS A 27 0.40 29.04 -13.59
C LYS A 27 1.63 29.65 -12.93
N LYS A 28 1.43 30.65 -12.08
CA LYS A 28 2.52 31.34 -11.38
C LYS A 28 3.28 30.39 -10.44
N LYS A 29 2.56 29.61 -9.63
CA LYS A 29 3.15 28.71 -8.62
C LYS A 29 3.97 27.59 -9.26
N ASN A 30 3.53 27.07 -10.40
CA ASN A 30 4.17 25.94 -11.07
C ASN A 30 5.10 26.36 -12.21
N ASN A 31 5.16 27.66 -12.52
CA ASN A 31 5.94 28.26 -13.60
C ASN A 31 5.59 27.67 -14.98
N LEU A 32 4.29 27.66 -15.32
CA LEU A 32 3.76 27.08 -16.56
C LEU A 32 3.57 28.14 -17.64
N SER A 33 3.89 27.78 -18.89
CA SER A 33 3.40 28.50 -20.07
C SER A 33 1.87 28.40 -20.23
N ASP A 34 1.27 29.25 -21.07
CA ASP A 34 -0.16 29.14 -21.42
C ASP A 34 -0.48 27.79 -22.06
N ASN A 35 0.39 27.32 -22.95
CA ASN A 35 0.26 26.04 -23.61
C ASN A 35 0.29 24.89 -22.60
N ALA A 36 1.26 24.89 -21.67
CA ALA A 36 1.33 23.87 -20.63
C ALA A 36 0.09 23.92 -19.73
N MET A 37 -0.36 25.10 -19.31
CA MET A 37 -1.57 25.22 -18.48
C MET A 37 -2.80 24.62 -19.18
N ASN A 38 -2.97 24.86 -20.48
CA ASN A 38 -4.09 24.30 -21.25
C ASN A 38 -4.07 22.77 -21.30
N LEU A 39 -2.90 22.13 -21.17
CA LEU A 39 -2.79 20.67 -21.05
C LEU A 39 -3.19 20.16 -19.66
N TYR A 40 -2.95 20.94 -18.58
CA TYR A 40 -3.32 20.55 -17.22
C TYR A 40 -4.79 20.84 -16.87
N LEU A 41 -5.37 21.93 -17.38
CA LEU A 41 -6.73 22.36 -17.02
C LEU A 41 -7.80 21.24 -17.08
N PRO A 42 -7.86 20.38 -18.11
CA PRO A 42 -8.89 19.34 -18.21
C PRO A 42 -8.75 18.20 -17.20
N VAL A 43 -7.57 18.07 -16.57
CA VAL A 43 -7.22 16.95 -15.69
C VAL A 43 -6.99 17.37 -14.23
N LEU A 44 -7.20 18.64 -13.91
CA LEU A 44 -7.14 19.16 -12.54
C LEU A 44 -8.53 19.14 -11.91
N HIS A 45 -8.61 18.50 -10.75
CA HIS A 45 -9.78 18.63 -9.88
C HIS A 45 -9.79 20.02 -9.21
N PRO A 46 -10.98 20.65 -9.08
CA PRO A 46 -11.15 21.81 -8.23
C PRO A 46 -10.89 21.42 -6.77
N ILE A 47 -10.40 22.38 -5.98
CA ILE A 47 -10.24 22.18 -4.54
C ILE A 47 -11.61 22.09 -3.85
N VAL A 48 -11.77 21.10 -2.99
CA VAL A 48 -12.86 21.08 -2.01
C VAL A 48 -12.56 22.16 -0.98
N LYS A 49 -13.46 23.13 -0.80
CA LYS A 49 -13.28 24.20 0.21
C LYS A 49 -13.81 23.81 1.58
N GLU A 50 -14.92 23.07 1.60
CA GLU A 50 -15.66 22.67 2.80
C GLU A 50 -16.07 21.19 2.69
N PRO A 51 -16.21 20.45 3.81
CA PRO A 51 -16.08 20.92 5.19
C PRO A 51 -14.62 20.90 5.70
N ILE A 52 -13.70 20.33 4.93
CA ILE A 52 -12.25 20.39 5.15
C ILE A 52 -11.62 20.83 3.82
N ALA A 53 -10.77 21.85 3.88
CA ALA A 53 -10.10 22.35 2.69
C ALA A 53 -9.16 21.29 2.10
N GLU A 54 -9.24 21.08 0.79
CA GLU A 54 -8.55 20.02 0.03
C GLU A 54 -8.93 18.59 0.47
N GLY A 55 -10.03 18.44 1.21
CA GLY A 55 -10.55 17.17 1.70
C GLY A 55 -11.57 16.51 0.76
N VAL A 56 -12.57 15.89 1.37
CA VAL A 56 -13.64 15.14 0.72
C VAL A 56 -14.93 15.94 0.76
N SER A 57 -15.54 16.14 -0.40
CA SER A 57 -16.87 16.74 -0.50
C SER A 57 -17.93 15.80 0.08
N LEU A 58 -18.83 16.34 0.89
CA LEU A 58 -20.00 15.61 1.43
C LEU A 58 -21.22 15.69 0.51
N LEU A 59 -21.10 16.27 -0.68
CA LEU A 59 -22.20 16.36 -1.64
C LEU A 59 -22.67 14.97 -2.04
N VAL A 60 -23.99 14.76 -1.97
CA VAL A 60 -24.66 13.58 -2.52
C VAL A 60 -25.22 13.94 -3.90
N PRO A 61 -24.73 13.32 -4.98
CA PRO A 61 -25.23 13.59 -6.32
C PRO A 61 -26.70 13.17 -6.47
N HIS A 62 -27.58 14.11 -6.85
CA HIS A 62 -29.02 13.89 -6.98
C HIS A 62 -29.38 13.10 -8.25
N GLU A 63 -28.49 13.13 -9.24
CA GLU A 63 -28.63 12.44 -10.53
C GLU A 63 -28.49 10.91 -10.43
N LEU A 64 -27.99 10.38 -9.30
CA LEU A 64 -27.86 8.94 -9.08
C LEU A 64 -29.21 8.31 -8.74
N GLY A 65 -29.58 7.25 -9.45
CA GLY A 65 -30.85 6.55 -9.26
C GLY A 65 -30.97 5.83 -7.93
N ASN A 66 -29.86 5.32 -7.39
CA ASN A 66 -29.83 4.66 -6.08
C ASN A 66 -29.42 5.65 -4.97
N GLN A 67 -30.35 6.53 -4.58
CA GLN A 67 -30.11 7.55 -3.57
C GLN A 67 -29.78 6.98 -2.18
N LYS A 68 -30.23 5.77 -1.87
CA LYS A 68 -29.92 5.11 -0.59
C LYS A 68 -28.42 4.82 -0.48
N LEU A 69 -27.81 4.24 -1.51
CA LEU A 69 -26.37 4.00 -1.54
C LEU A 69 -25.58 5.30 -1.73
N ALA A 70 -26.09 6.24 -2.54
CA ALA A 70 -25.42 7.52 -2.79
C ALA A 70 -25.20 8.32 -1.50
N LYS A 71 -26.18 8.34 -0.57
CA LYS A 71 -26.06 8.97 0.75
C LYS A 71 -24.94 8.39 1.61
N ASN A 72 -24.55 7.15 1.36
CA ASN A 72 -23.43 6.49 2.04
C ASN A 72 -22.08 6.72 1.35
N GLY A 73 -22.05 7.42 0.22
CA GLY A 73 -20.86 7.61 -0.61
C GLY A 73 -20.58 6.45 -1.56
N ILE A 74 -21.58 5.61 -1.85
CA ILE A 74 -21.49 4.46 -2.76
C ILE A 74 -22.28 4.75 -4.04
N LEU A 75 -21.66 4.51 -5.19
CA LEU A 75 -22.29 4.59 -6.51
C LEU A 75 -22.62 3.19 -7.02
N ASP A 76 -23.89 2.91 -7.29
CA ASP A 76 -24.36 1.66 -7.89
C ASP A 76 -24.32 1.75 -9.42
N ILE A 77 -23.48 0.94 -10.07
CA ILE A 77 -23.32 1.00 -11.53
C ILE A 77 -24.53 0.49 -12.31
N THR A 78 -25.40 -0.31 -11.69
CA THR A 78 -26.59 -0.87 -12.35
C THR A 78 -27.77 0.11 -12.33
N ALA A 79 -27.70 1.11 -11.46
CA ALA A 79 -28.70 2.16 -11.37
C ALA A 79 -28.47 3.25 -12.44
N SER A 80 -29.52 4.03 -12.71
CA SER A 80 -29.39 5.28 -13.48
C SER A 80 -28.31 6.18 -12.87
N PRO A 81 -27.51 6.90 -13.69
CA PRO A 81 -27.60 7.01 -15.15
C PRO A 81 -26.81 5.94 -15.92
N PHE A 82 -26.01 5.11 -15.26
CA PHE A 82 -25.05 4.23 -15.95
C PHE A 82 -25.68 2.95 -16.49
N SER A 83 -26.59 2.35 -15.71
CA SER A 83 -27.37 1.17 -16.12
C SER A 83 -26.51 0.03 -16.68
N ALA A 84 -25.34 -0.23 -16.08
CA ALA A 84 -24.48 -1.35 -16.46
C ALA A 84 -25.24 -2.67 -16.32
N ASP A 85 -25.10 -3.56 -17.31
CA ASP A 85 -25.88 -4.80 -17.37
C ASP A 85 -25.21 -5.93 -16.58
N ALA A 86 -25.69 -6.13 -15.34
CA ALA A 86 -25.25 -7.21 -14.47
C ALA A 86 -25.68 -8.62 -14.94
N SER A 87 -26.58 -8.74 -15.94
CA SER A 87 -26.98 -10.04 -16.49
C SER A 87 -25.97 -10.61 -17.48
N GLY A 88 -25.04 -9.79 -17.95
CA GLY A 88 -24.01 -10.17 -18.90
C GLY A 88 -24.51 -10.37 -20.33
N LYS A 89 -25.67 -9.81 -20.68
CA LYS A 89 -26.26 -9.89 -22.03
C LYS A 89 -25.80 -8.74 -22.93
N LYS A 90 -25.44 -7.60 -22.34
CA LYS A 90 -25.00 -6.39 -23.05
C LYS A 90 -23.60 -5.98 -22.63
N ASP A 91 -22.88 -5.41 -23.59
CA ASP A 91 -21.62 -4.77 -23.33
C ASP A 91 -21.83 -3.55 -22.41
N SER A 92 -21.11 -3.56 -21.29
CA SER A 92 -21.14 -2.55 -20.23
C SER A 92 -19.89 -1.68 -20.21
N THR A 93 -19.00 -1.77 -21.20
CA THR A 93 -17.71 -1.07 -21.23
C THR A 93 -17.88 0.43 -21.03
N LYS A 94 -18.74 1.06 -21.84
CA LYS A 94 -19.02 2.51 -21.73
C LYS A 94 -19.68 2.86 -20.40
N ALA A 95 -20.69 2.10 -19.98
CA ALA A 95 -21.41 2.35 -18.74
C ALA A 95 -20.47 2.31 -17.52
N ILE A 96 -19.60 1.31 -17.46
CA ILE A 96 -18.59 1.16 -16.40
C ILE A 96 -17.56 2.29 -16.49
N GLN A 97 -17.07 2.62 -17.70
CA GLN A 97 -16.09 3.69 -17.85
C GLN A 97 -16.63 5.05 -17.41
N ASP A 98 -17.87 5.37 -17.77
CA ASP A 98 -18.55 6.60 -17.35
C ASP A 98 -18.74 6.61 -15.81
N ALA A 99 -19.09 5.46 -15.22
CA ALA A 99 -19.28 5.32 -13.79
C ALA A 99 -17.95 5.44 -13.00
N VAL A 100 -16.85 4.87 -13.49
CA VAL A 100 -15.49 5.05 -12.95
C VAL A 100 -15.12 6.53 -12.90
N ASN A 101 -15.33 7.23 -14.02
CA ASN A 101 -15.02 8.65 -14.11
C ASN A 101 -15.86 9.48 -13.14
N PHE A 102 -17.16 9.21 -13.07
CA PHE A 102 -18.07 9.92 -12.18
C PHE A 102 -17.75 9.65 -10.70
N ALA A 103 -17.54 8.39 -10.31
CA ALA A 103 -17.25 8.03 -8.93
C ALA A 103 -15.95 8.68 -8.44
N ARG A 104 -14.87 8.63 -9.25
CA ARG A 104 -13.63 9.33 -8.97
C ARG A 104 -13.88 10.82 -8.77
N ASP A 105 -14.52 11.48 -9.74
CA ASP A 105 -14.71 12.93 -9.75
C ASP A 105 -15.65 13.42 -8.63
N ARG A 106 -16.52 12.55 -8.09
CA ARG A 106 -17.39 12.83 -6.94
C ARG A 106 -16.90 12.23 -5.62
N GLN A 107 -15.69 11.67 -5.58
CA GLN A 107 -15.09 11.05 -4.40
C GLN A 107 -16.03 9.99 -3.77
N MET A 108 -16.44 9.01 -4.57
CA MET A 108 -17.34 7.92 -4.19
C MET A 108 -16.70 6.56 -4.46
N ALA A 109 -17.12 5.53 -3.70
CA ALA A 109 -16.80 4.15 -4.03
C ALA A 109 -17.75 3.63 -5.12
N LEU A 110 -17.18 3.06 -6.19
CA LEU A 110 -17.90 2.44 -7.28
C LEU A 110 -18.26 0.99 -6.90
N TYR A 111 -19.55 0.71 -6.73
CA TYR A 111 -20.06 -0.60 -6.35
C TYR A 111 -20.60 -1.38 -7.55
N PHE A 112 -20.13 -2.62 -7.67
CA PHE A 112 -20.63 -3.63 -8.60
C PHE A 112 -21.54 -4.59 -7.82
N PRO A 113 -22.88 -4.49 -7.95
CA PRO A 113 -23.77 -5.54 -7.49
C PRO A 113 -23.40 -6.92 -8.05
N PRO A 114 -23.81 -8.04 -7.41
CA PRO A 114 -23.56 -9.37 -7.93
C PRO A 114 -24.04 -9.51 -9.37
N GLY A 115 -23.20 -10.10 -10.22
CA GLY A 115 -23.53 -10.25 -11.63
C GLY A 115 -22.30 -10.37 -12.52
N LYS A 116 -22.57 -10.57 -13.80
CA LYS A 116 -21.57 -10.65 -14.86
C LYS A 116 -21.69 -9.40 -15.72
N TYR A 117 -20.61 -8.65 -15.82
CA TYR A 117 -20.53 -7.42 -16.61
C TYR A 117 -19.63 -7.67 -17.81
N VAL A 118 -20.21 -7.75 -18.99
CA VAL A 118 -19.45 -7.96 -20.23
C VAL A 118 -18.76 -6.67 -20.62
N VAL A 119 -17.46 -6.72 -20.93
CA VAL A 119 -16.69 -5.62 -21.51
C VAL A 119 -16.02 -6.09 -22.79
N SER A 120 -15.77 -5.18 -23.73
CA SER A 120 -15.02 -5.45 -24.98
C SER A 120 -13.80 -4.56 -25.14
N ASP A 121 -13.58 -3.62 -24.22
CA ASP A 121 -12.41 -2.74 -24.18
C ASP A 121 -11.90 -2.53 -22.75
N THR A 122 -10.77 -1.82 -22.65
CA THR A 122 -10.16 -1.39 -21.40
C THR A 122 -11.11 -0.49 -20.60
N ILE A 123 -11.20 -0.76 -19.30
CA ILE A 123 -11.69 0.15 -18.27
C ILE A 123 -10.48 0.90 -17.72
N ASP A 124 -10.33 2.17 -18.10
CA ASP A 124 -9.27 3.05 -17.65
C ASP A 124 -9.62 3.69 -16.31
N CYS A 125 -8.87 3.29 -15.29
CA CYS A 125 -8.97 3.75 -13.91
C CYS A 125 -7.93 4.86 -13.67
N LEU A 126 -8.02 5.92 -14.47
CA LEU A 126 -7.10 7.05 -14.43
C LEU A 126 -7.30 7.92 -13.19
N GLN A 127 -6.30 8.02 -12.34
CA GLN A 127 -6.21 9.02 -11.29
C GLN A 127 -5.68 10.34 -11.90
N LYS A 128 -6.54 11.35 -11.83
CA LYS A 128 -6.28 12.72 -12.27
C LYS A 128 -5.40 13.45 -11.24
N LEU A 129 -5.17 14.74 -11.48
CA LEU A 129 -4.40 15.62 -10.61
C LEU A 129 -5.32 16.56 -9.83
N THR A 130 -4.77 17.23 -8.83
CA THR A 130 -5.41 18.33 -8.14
C THR A 130 -4.41 19.47 -7.97
N TYR A 131 -4.85 20.59 -7.39
CA TYR A 131 -3.98 21.66 -6.95
C TYR A 131 -4.22 21.98 -5.47
N ARG A 132 -3.23 22.59 -4.83
CA ARG A 132 -3.28 23.04 -3.44
C ARG A 132 -3.77 24.48 -3.36
N GLY A 133 -4.23 24.95 -2.20
CA GLY A 133 -4.68 26.34 -2.01
C GLY A 133 -3.62 27.41 -2.31
N ASN A 134 -2.34 27.03 -2.37
CA ASN A 134 -1.22 27.87 -2.76
C ASN A 134 -0.88 27.81 -4.26
N GLY A 135 -1.68 27.07 -5.04
CA GLY A 135 -1.53 26.86 -6.49
C GLY A 135 -0.72 25.64 -6.90
N ALA A 136 -0.04 24.93 -6.00
CA ALA A 136 0.87 23.85 -6.38
C ALA A 136 0.08 22.66 -6.95
N ILE A 137 0.46 22.16 -8.12
CA ILE A 137 -0.13 20.92 -8.68
C ILE A 137 0.36 19.73 -7.84
N SER A 138 -0.54 18.80 -7.54
CA SER A 138 -0.29 17.65 -6.67
C SER A 138 -1.01 16.41 -7.18
N GLY A 139 -0.57 15.24 -6.71
CA GLY A 139 -1.35 14.01 -6.87
C GLY A 139 -2.68 14.13 -6.10
N ALA A 140 -3.71 13.45 -6.60
CA ALA A 140 -5.07 13.58 -6.06
C ALA A 140 -5.40 12.41 -5.11
N ASP A 141 -4.76 12.38 -3.94
CA ASP A 141 -4.89 11.32 -2.92
C ASP A 141 -6.31 11.17 -2.36
N VAL A 142 -7.12 12.22 -2.44
CA VAL A 142 -8.55 12.24 -2.08
C VAL A 142 -9.50 11.99 -3.25
N TYR A 143 -8.98 11.79 -4.47
CA TYR A 143 -9.73 11.36 -5.66
C TYR A 143 -9.20 10.02 -6.22
N PRO A 144 -9.06 8.96 -5.41
CA PRO A 144 -8.69 7.66 -5.92
C PRO A 144 -9.83 7.02 -6.72
N VAL A 145 -9.48 6.02 -7.52
CA VAL A 145 -10.46 5.08 -8.08
C VAL A 145 -10.64 3.95 -7.08
N VAL A 146 -11.85 3.85 -6.52
CA VAL A 146 -12.25 2.82 -5.55
C VAL A 146 -13.34 1.96 -6.17
N MET A 147 -13.02 0.71 -6.52
CA MET A 147 -13.93 -0.26 -7.11
C MET A 147 -14.16 -1.41 -6.15
N ILE A 148 -15.40 -1.61 -5.74
CA ILE A 148 -15.81 -2.62 -4.77
C ILE A 148 -16.88 -3.53 -5.38
N GLY A 149 -16.71 -4.84 -5.28
CA GLY A 149 -17.72 -5.82 -5.67
C GLY A 149 -18.62 -6.21 -4.51
N SER A 150 -19.40 -7.25 -4.71
CA SER A 150 -20.20 -7.82 -3.64
C SER A 150 -19.35 -8.71 -2.73
N ALA A 151 -19.39 -8.37 -1.44
CA ALA A 151 -18.77 -9.15 -0.37
C ALA A 151 -19.71 -10.25 0.16
N ILE A 152 -20.92 -10.41 -0.42
CA ILE A 152 -21.87 -11.42 0.01
C ILE A 152 -21.36 -12.80 -0.44
N PRO A 153 -21.23 -13.79 0.47
CA PRO A 153 -20.74 -15.12 0.12
C PRO A 153 -21.53 -15.74 -1.05
N GLY A 154 -20.81 -16.26 -2.05
CA GLY A 154 -21.38 -16.90 -3.24
C GLY A 154 -21.99 -15.95 -4.28
N LYS A 155 -22.07 -14.64 -4.02
CA LYS A 155 -22.66 -13.65 -4.93
C LYS A 155 -21.59 -12.72 -5.49
N ARG A 156 -20.69 -13.24 -6.33
CA ARG A 156 -19.56 -12.47 -6.86
C ARG A 156 -19.96 -11.48 -7.96
N SER A 157 -19.17 -10.43 -8.08
CA SER A 157 -19.21 -9.49 -9.20
C SER A 157 -18.10 -9.85 -10.18
N VAL A 158 -18.40 -9.98 -11.46
CA VAL A 158 -17.44 -10.47 -12.47
C VAL A 158 -17.35 -9.51 -13.65
N ILE A 159 -16.17 -8.97 -13.93
CA ILE A 159 -15.86 -8.32 -15.20
C ILE A 159 -15.41 -9.40 -16.19
N TYR A 160 -16.16 -9.57 -17.28
CA TYR A 160 -15.90 -10.58 -18.30
C TYR A 160 -15.52 -9.92 -19.62
N LEU A 161 -14.29 -10.11 -20.07
CA LEU A 161 -13.88 -9.68 -21.41
C LEU A 161 -14.56 -10.58 -22.45
N ALA A 162 -15.33 -9.98 -23.36
CA ALA A 162 -16.01 -10.70 -24.42
C ALA A 162 -15.01 -11.47 -25.31
N PRO A 163 -15.39 -12.65 -25.85
CA PRO A 163 -14.54 -13.39 -26.77
C PRO A 163 -14.08 -12.56 -27.97
N LYS A 164 -12.84 -12.75 -28.41
CA LYS A 164 -12.26 -12.10 -29.60
C LYS A 164 -12.42 -10.57 -29.62
N SER A 165 -12.26 -9.94 -28.45
CA SER A 165 -12.38 -8.50 -28.28
C SER A 165 -11.28 -7.74 -29.02
N ARG A 166 -11.64 -6.64 -29.69
CA ARG A 166 -10.75 -5.89 -30.56
C ARG A 166 -9.51 -5.38 -29.81
N GLY A 167 -8.34 -5.68 -30.36
CA GLY A 167 -7.05 -5.27 -29.80
C GLY A 167 -6.50 -6.19 -28.70
N PHE A 168 -7.25 -7.23 -28.30
CA PHE A 168 -6.78 -8.27 -27.38
C PHE A 168 -6.42 -9.58 -28.09
N THR A 169 -6.68 -9.68 -29.40
CA THR A 169 -6.55 -10.92 -30.18
C THR A 169 -5.11 -11.27 -30.58
N ASP A 170 -4.16 -10.35 -30.44
CA ASP A 170 -2.76 -10.55 -30.80
C ASP A 170 -1.94 -10.96 -29.56
N ALA A 171 -1.40 -12.18 -29.56
CA ALA A 171 -0.60 -12.72 -28.47
C ALA A 171 0.70 -11.96 -28.18
N ASN A 172 1.18 -11.16 -29.15
CA ASN A 172 2.42 -10.39 -29.05
C ASN A 172 2.18 -8.95 -28.57
N ILE A 173 0.94 -8.48 -28.58
CA ILE A 173 0.57 -7.13 -28.17
C ILE A 173 -0.33 -7.24 -26.94
N ARG A 174 0.22 -6.85 -25.80
CA ARG A 174 -0.53 -6.84 -24.55
C ARG A 174 -1.54 -5.70 -24.53
N LYS A 175 -2.73 -5.96 -24.02
CA LYS A 175 -3.75 -4.95 -23.75
C LYS A 175 -4.45 -5.26 -22.43
N ILE A 176 -4.63 -4.23 -21.61
CA ILE A 176 -5.09 -4.36 -20.22
C ILE A 176 -6.61 -4.20 -20.16
N ILE A 177 -7.31 -5.07 -19.42
CA ILE A 177 -8.76 -4.97 -19.23
C ILE A 177 -9.07 -3.92 -18.16
N VAL A 178 -8.49 -4.04 -16.96
CA VAL A 178 -8.65 -3.03 -15.89
C VAL A 178 -7.32 -2.33 -15.65
N HIS A 179 -7.24 -1.04 -15.98
CA HIS A 179 -5.97 -0.32 -16.02
C HIS A 179 -5.96 0.84 -15.03
N PHE A 180 -5.39 0.63 -13.84
CA PHE A 180 -5.10 1.71 -12.91
C PHE A 180 -3.84 2.45 -13.34
N ASN A 181 -3.96 3.78 -13.41
CA ASN A 181 -2.91 4.66 -13.86
C ASN A 181 -3.02 6.05 -13.23
N SER A 182 -1.95 6.84 -13.27
CA SER A 182 -1.92 8.20 -12.73
C SER A 182 -1.19 9.14 -13.67
N LEU A 183 -1.73 10.35 -13.81
CA LEU A 183 -1.10 11.42 -14.59
C LEU A 183 0.11 12.00 -13.86
N SER A 184 1.00 12.63 -14.63
CA SER A 184 2.21 13.30 -14.11
C SER A 184 1.94 14.72 -13.66
N ASN A 185 2.41 15.08 -12.47
CA ASN A 185 2.44 16.47 -12.00
C ASN A 185 3.69 17.24 -12.47
N GLY A 186 4.57 16.58 -13.24
CA GLY A 186 5.78 17.17 -13.81
C GLY A 186 6.77 17.57 -12.72
N GLY A 187 7.17 16.63 -11.85
CA GLY A 187 8.05 16.88 -10.71
C GLY A 187 9.22 17.86 -10.98
N ALA A 188 9.90 17.74 -12.13
CA ALA A 188 10.89 18.72 -12.61
C ALA A 188 10.29 19.73 -13.62
N LYS A 189 10.81 20.96 -13.66
CA LYS A 189 10.32 22.05 -14.54
C LYS A 189 10.16 21.62 -16.01
N ARG A 190 11.14 20.90 -16.58
CA ARG A 190 11.08 20.42 -17.97
C ARG A 190 9.93 19.45 -18.22
N ASP A 191 9.57 18.65 -17.22
CA ASP A 191 8.51 17.65 -17.32
C ASP A 191 7.13 18.32 -17.23
N ARG A 192 7.04 19.51 -16.63
CA ARG A 192 5.78 20.28 -16.59
C ARG A 192 5.37 20.78 -17.96
N GLU A 193 6.32 21.31 -18.74
CA GLU A 193 6.02 21.81 -20.09
C GLU A 193 5.60 20.71 -21.06
N ALA A 194 6.02 19.45 -20.82
CA ALA A 194 5.58 18.30 -21.61
C ALA A 194 4.11 17.89 -21.34
N GLY A 195 3.49 18.43 -20.29
CA GLY A 195 2.11 18.16 -19.91
C GLY A 195 1.91 16.86 -19.09
N PRO A 196 0.66 16.57 -18.71
CA PRO A 196 0.34 15.52 -17.73
C PRO A 196 0.28 14.11 -18.31
N GLU A 197 0.35 13.94 -19.65
CA GLU A 197 0.10 12.64 -20.32
C GLU A 197 1.09 11.53 -19.93
N LYS A 198 2.29 11.88 -19.43
CA LYS A 198 3.25 10.88 -18.94
C LYS A 198 2.72 10.28 -17.64
N MET A 199 2.82 8.96 -17.50
CA MET A 199 2.47 8.33 -16.23
C MET A 199 3.44 8.71 -15.13
N GLN A 200 2.90 8.92 -13.93
CA GLN A 200 3.71 9.12 -12.73
C GLN A 200 3.15 8.28 -11.58
N VAL A 201 3.60 7.03 -11.54
CA VAL A 201 3.06 6.00 -10.65
C VAL A 201 3.32 6.27 -9.16
N ASN A 202 4.33 7.05 -8.80
CA ASN A 202 4.67 7.37 -7.40
C ASN A 202 3.72 8.39 -6.75
N ILE A 203 2.70 8.84 -7.49
CA ILE A 203 1.60 9.67 -6.96
C ILE A 203 0.23 9.02 -7.17
N SER A 204 0.22 7.71 -7.42
CA SER A 204 -0.98 6.89 -7.60
C SER A 204 -1.49 6.37 -6.26
N TYR A 205 -2.11 7.23 -5.46
CA TYR A 205 -2.45 6.95 -4.07
C TYR A 205 -3.87 6.39 -3.88
N ASN A 206 -4.05 5.57 -2.84
CA ASN A 206 -5.36 5.12 -2.31
C ASN A 206 -6.28 4.38 -3.31
N ASN A 207 -5.76 3.88 -4.43
CA ASN A 207 -6.57 3.14 -5.40
C ASN A 207 -6.92 1.75 -4.86
N LEU A 208 -8.19 1.36 -4.93
CA LEU A 208 -8.65 0.08 -4.40
C LEU A 208 -9.46 -0.69 -5.45
N PHE A 209 -9.11 -1.95 -5.65
CA PHE A 209 -9.91 -2.90 -6.42
C PHE A 209 -10.15 -4.15 -5.60
N THR A 210 -11.40 -4.40 -5.20
CA THR A 210 -11.71 -5.52 -4.30
C THR A 210 -13.04 -6.17 -4.60
N ASP A 211 -13.13 -7.48 -4.35
CA ASP A 211 -14.33 -8.29 -4.49
C ASP A 211 -14.94 -8.38 -5.91
N ILE A 212 -14.15 -8.05 -6.92
CA ILE A 212 -14.52 -8.14 -8.34
C ILE A 212 -13.59 -9.14 -9.00
N ASP A 213 -14.14 -10.22 -9.54
CA ASP A 213 -13.38 -11.19 -10.32
C ASP A 213 -13.25 -10.73 -11.77
N ILE A 214 -12.19 -11.16 -12.45
CA ILE A 214 -11.93 -10.87 -13.86
C ILE A 214 -11.83 -12.18 -14.62
N VAL A 215 -12.53 -12.29 -15.75
CA VAL A 215 -12.49 -13.49 -16.60
C VAL A 215 -12.22 -13.06 -18.05
N ILE A 216 -11.20 -13.66 -18.65
CA ILE A 216 -10.79 -13.40 -20.03
C ILE A 216 -11.52 -14.39 -20.95
N GLY A 217 -12.41 -13.91 -21.83
CA GLY A 217 -13.09 -14.74 -22.82
C GLY A 217 -12.14 -15.29 -23.88
N GLU A 218 -12.57 -16.35 -24.56
CA GLU A 218 -11.80 -17.06 -25.58
C GLU A 218 -11.31 -16.14 -26.72
N GLY A 219 -10.13 -16.43 -27.26
CA GLY A 219 -9.58 -15.71 -28.42
C GLY A 219 -8.98 -14.35 -28.11
N ASN A 220 -8.62 -14.09 -26.84
CA ASN A 220 -7.99 -12.85 -26.38
C ASN A 220 -6.54 -13.08 -25.89
N PRO A 221 -5.64 -13.73 -26.65
CA PRO A 221 -4.33 -14.15 -26.16
C PRO A 221 -3.37 -13.00 -25.79
N GLY A 222 -3.67 -11.76 -26.17
CA GLY A 222 -2.97 -10.55 -25.76
C GLY A 222 -3.50 -9.92 -24.46
N ALA A 223 -4.58 -10.44 -23.90
CA ALA A 223 -5.25 -9.78 -22.77
C ALA A 223 -4.47 -9.89 -21.46
N VAL A 224 -4.42 -8.78 -20.74
CA VAL A 224 -3.94 -8.66 -19.38
C VAL A 224 -5.14 -8.38 -18.48
N GLY A 225 -5.33 -9.19 -17.43
CA GLY A 225 -6.44 -9.05 -16.49
C GLY A 225 -6.50 -7.66 -15.86
N ILE A 226 -5.46 -7.31 -15.10
CA ILE A 226 -5.39 -6.03 -14.39
C ILE A 226 -3.95 -5.51 -14.31
N ARG A 227 -3.82 -4.18 -14.36
CA ARG A 227 -2.60 -3.47 -13.97
C ARG A 227 -2.92 -2.46 -12.89
N MET A 228 -2.21 -2.53 -11.77
CA MET A 228 -2.19 -1.47 -10.76
C MET A 228 -0.76 -1.17 -10.37
N HIS A 229 -0.12 -0.25 -11.11
CA HIS A 229 1.17 0.29 -10.71
C HIS A 229 0.94 1.46 -9.76
N GLY A 230 0.58 1.12 -8.52
CA GLY A 230 0.15 2.06 -7.48
C GLY A 230 1.26 2.48 -6.52
N ALA A 231 0.92 3.47 -5.69
CA ALA A 231 1.70 3.98 -4.57
C ALA A 231 0.97 3.72 -3.23
N GLU A 232 1.26 4.51 -2.21
CA GLU A 232 0.71 4.45 -0.85
C GLU A 232 -0.80 4.24 -0.80
N GLY A 233 -1.23 3.32 0.08
CA GLY A 233 -2.64 3.02 0.31
C GLY A 233 -3.33 2.29 -0.84
N SER A 234 -2.64 1.99 -1.95
CA SER A 234 -3.24 1.26 -3.07
C SER A 234 -3.21 -0.25 -2.86
N SER A 235 -4.28 -0.94 -3.29
CA SER A 235 -4.39 -2.39 -3.09
C SER A 235 -5.36 -3.07 -4.06
N ILE A 236 -5.11 -4.37 -4.28
CA ILE A 236 -6.01 -5.32 -4.95
C ILE A 236 -6.28 -6.40 -3.91
N GLN A 237 -7.55 -6.69 -3.64
CA GLN A 237 -7.93 -7.58 -2.54
C GLN A 237 -9.11 -8.50 -2.84
N SER A 238 -8.99 -9.78 -2.51
CA SER A 238 -10.07 -10.77 -2.66
C SER A 238 -10.57 -10.86 -4.10
N VAL A 239 -9.66 -11.23 -5.01
CA VAL A 239 -9.92 -11.24 -6.46
C VAL A 239 -9.44 -12.55 -7.06
N THR A 240 -10.27 -13.14 -7.92
CA THR A 240 -9.88 -14.19 -8.86
C THR A 240 -9.76 -13.61 -10.27
N ILE A 241 -8.64 -13.89 -10.93
CA ILE A 241 -8.39 -13.55 -12.33
C ILE A 241 -8.25 -14.84 -13.11
N ASP A 242 -9.26 -15.16 -13.91
CA ASP A 242 -9.18 -16.25 -14.89
C ASP A 242 -8.59 -15.69 -16.20
N ALA A 243 -7.30 -15.88 -16.35
CA ALA A 243 -6.51 -15.52 -17.52
C ALA A 243 -6.30 -16.70 -18.47
N THR A 244 -7.07 -17.79 -18.37
CA THR A 244 -6.90 -19.01 -19.20
C THR A 244 -6.79 -18.71 -20.69
N HIS A 245 -7.53 -17.72 -21.19
CA HIS A 245 -7.49 -17.30 -22.60
C HIS A 245 -6.66 -16.05 -22.87
N GLY A 246 -5.94 -15.54 -21.87
CA GLY A 246 -5.17 -14.30 -21.93
C GLY A 246 -3.66 -14.47 -21.84
N HIS A 247 -2.98 -13.34 -21.91
CA HIS A 247 -1.53 -13.25 -21.75
C HIS A 247 -1.12 -13.28 -20.27
N THR A 248 -1.61 -12.34 -19.46
CA THR A 248 -1.14 -12.14 -18.08
C THR A 248 -2.30 -11.93 -17.12
N GLY A 249 -2.24 -12.52 -15.92
CA GLY A 249 -3.18 -12.21 -14.85
C GLY A 249 -3.01 -10.78 -14.34
N MET A 250 -1.87 -10.50 -13.69
CA MET A 250 -1.52 -9.18 -13.16
C MET A 250 -0.23 -8.64 -13.75
N LEU A 251 -0.25 -7.38 -14.17
CA LEU A 251 0.89 -6.67 -14.72
C LEU A 251 1.26 -5.47 -13.85
N SER A 252 2.52 -5.38 -13.43
CA SER A 252 3.00 -4.47 -12.38
C SER A 252 2.21 -4.62 -11.07
N LEU A 253 2.70 -4.02 -9.99
CA LEU A 253 2.02 -4.07 -8.69
C LEU A 253 2.04 -2.70 -8.01
N ALA A 254 1.27 -2.57 -6.93
CA ALA A 254 1.44 -1.49 -5.98
C ALA A 254 2.82 -1.66 -5.34
N GLY A 255 3.58 -0.57 -5.43
CA GLY A 255 4.79 -0.35 -4.67
C GLY A 255 4.65 0.99 -3.97
N GLY A 256 5.75 1.62 -3.61
CA GLY A 256 5.80 2.95 -3.00
C GLY A 256 5.12 3.08 -1.63
N GLY A 257 4.61 2.00 -1.03
CA GLY A 257 3.76 2.06 0.17
C GLY A 257 2.44 1.28 0.10
N GLY A 258 2.17 0.57 -1.00
CA GLY A 258 1.00 -0.30 -1.19
C GLY A 258 1.34 -1.80 -1.34
N SER A 259 0.33 -2.67 -1.25
CA SER A 259 0.46 -4.13 -1.31
C SER A 259 -0.86 -4.83 -1.64
N HIS A 260 -0.80 -6.11 -2.05
CA HIS A 260 -1.94 -6.89 -2.54
C HIS A 260 -2.18 -8.16 -1.74
N HIS A 261 -3.45 -8.55 -1.59
CA HIS A 261 -3.84 -9.62 -0.68
C HIS A 261 -4.95 -10.50 -1.23
N ASN A 262 -4.91 -11.80 -0.95
CA ASN A 262 -5.98 -12.74 -1.31
C ASN A 262 -6.30 -12.76 -2.81
N ILE A 263 -5.29 -13.09 -3.62
CA ILE A 263 -5.39 -13.10 -5.07
C ILE A 263 -5.27 -14.52 -5.60
N THR A 264 -6.14 -14.90 -6.53
CA THR A 264 -5.99 -16.14 -7.30
C THR A 264 -5.88 -15.81 -8.78
N VAL A 265 -4.86 -16.34 -9.47
CA VAL A 265 -4.71 -16.26 -10.92
C VAL A 265 -4.76 -17.66 -11.52
N ILE A 266 -5.70 -17.88 -12.43
CA ILE A 266 -5.92 -19.14 -13.14
C ILE A 266 -5.53 -18.96 -14.60
N GLY A 267 -4.66 -19.84 -15.11
CA GLY A 267 -4.21 -19.82 -16.50
C GLY A 267 -3.35 -18.61 -16.86
N GLY A 268 -3.32 -18.30 -18.16
CA GLY A 268 -2.48 -17.27 -18.76
C GLY A 268 -1.07 -17.75 -19.11
N ARG A 269 -0.36 -17.00 -19.95
CA ARG A 269 1.07 -17.22 -20.18
C ARG A 269 1.85 -16.93 -18.90
N ILE A 270 1.57 -15.77 -18.30
CA ILE A 270 2.21 -15.31 -17.06
C ILE A 270 1.15 -15.05 -15.98
N GLY A 271 1.40 -15.50 -14.76
CA GLY A 271 0.49 -15.27 -13.63
C GLY A 271 0.59 -13.82 -13.17
N ILE A 272 1.77 -13.48 -12.64
CA ILE A 272 2.13 -12.12 -12.20
C ILE A 272 3.43 -11.70 -12.88
N ASP A 273 3.41 -10.53 -13.50
CA ASP A 273 4.56 -9.95 -14.20
C ASP A 273 4.87 -8.56 -13.64
N THR A 274 5.94 -8.43 -12.84
CA THR A 274 6.25 -7.16 -12.18
C THR A 274 7.11 -6.22 -13.02
N ARG A 275 7.47 -6.61 -14.25
CA ARG A 275 8.21 -5.75 -15.19
C ARG A 275 7.54 -4.38 -15.33
N GLY A 276 8.36 -3.35 -15.54
CA GLY A 276 7.90 -2.01 -15.83
C GLY A 276 7.49 -1.92 -17.29
N TRP A 277 6.38 -1.24 -17.56
CA TRP A 277 5.84 -1.06 -18.91
C TRP A 277 5.40 0.38 -19.09
N ASP A 278 5.50 0.85 -20.33
CA ASP A 278 4.90 2.09 -20.78
C ASP A 278 3.38 2.11 -20.56
N ALA A 279 2.76 3.27 -20.80
CA ALA A 279 1.37 3.49 -20.42
C ALA A 279 0.40 2.56 -21.10
N GLY A 280 0.68 2.16 -22.34
CA GLY A 280 -0.15 1.21 -23.06
C GLY A 280 0.09 -0.25 -22.69
N GLY A 281 1.09 -0.56 -21.85
CA GLY A 281 1.54 -1.94 -21.64
C GLY A 281 2.16 -2.57 -22.88
N THR A 282 2.60 -1.76 -23.86
CA THR A 282 3.09 -2.22 -25.16
C THR A 282 4.59 -2.47 -25.18
N LYS A 283 5.37 -1.73 -24.36
CA LYS A 283 6.82 -1.88 -24.27
C LYS A 283 7.29 -1.90 -22.83
N SER A 284 8.12 -2.89 -22.50
CA SER A 284 8.81 -2.94 -21.21
C SER A 284 9.87 -1.85 -21.15
N ASP A 285 9.86 -1.04 -20.09
CA ASP A 285 10.90 -0.03 -19.83
C ASP A 285 12.05 -0.58 -18.97
N GLY A 286 11.90 -1.80 -18.45
CA GLY A 286 12.91 -2.47 -17.62
C GLY A 286 13.07 -1.90 -16.20
N ALA A 287 12.32 -0.84 -15.85
CA ALA A 287 12.42 -0.19 -14.53
C ALA A 287 11.77 -1.03 -13.42
N GLY A 288 10.82 -1.90 -13.78
CA GLY A 288 10.11 -2.75 -12.84
C GLY A 288 9.05 -2.02 -12.02
N THR A 289 8.39 -2.76 -11.14
CA THR A 289 7.44 -2.20 -10.17
C THR A 289 8.15 -1.35 -9.11
N GLN A 290 7.50 -0.29 -8.61
CA GLN A 290 7.98 0.55 -7.51
C GLN A 290 8.33 -0.24 -6.23
N PRO A 291 9.27 0.25 -5.38
CA PRO A 291 9.69 -0.43 -4.14
C PRO A 291 8.64 -0.30 -3.03
N THR A 292 8.32 -1.27 -2.19
CA THR A 292 8.73 -2.68 -2.10
C THR A 292 7.47 -3.51 -2.37
N PRO A 293 7.27 -4.05 -3.58
CA PRO A 293 6.00 -4.70 -3.90
C PRO A 293 5.83 -5.91 -2.98
N THR A 294 4.73 -5.91 -2.23
CA THR A 294 4.44 -6.90 -1.20
C THR A 294 3.12 -7.60 -1.52
N MET A 295 3.11 -8.92 -1.39
CA MET A 295 1.91 -9.71 -1.60
C MET A 295 1.73 -10.78 -0.52
N ALA A 296 0.49 -10.96 -0.05
CA ALA A 296 0.14 -12.04 0.88
C ALA A 296 -1.05 -12.87 0.39
N HIS A 297 -1.02 -14.18 0.67
CA HIS A 297 -2.09 -15.11 0.28
C HIS A 297 -2.39 -15.06 -1.24
N VAL A 298 -1.39 -15.45 -2.04
CA VAL A 298 -1.48 -15.44 -3.51
C VAL A 298 -1.46 -16.87 -4.04
N LYS A 299 -2.35 -17.16 -4.99
CA LYS A 299 -2.50 -18.47 -5.61
C LYS A 299 -2.31 -18.37 -7.12
N LEU A 300 -1.41 -19.15 -7.69
CA LEU A 300 -1.08 -19.12 -9.12
C LEU A 300 -1.17 -20.54 -9.68
N PHE A 301 -2.07 -20.75 -10.65
CA PHE A 301 -2.34 -22.07 -11.20
C PHE A 301 -2.40 -22.05 -12.72
N GLY A 302 -1.83 -23.05 -13.38
CA GLY A 302 -2.07 -23.32 -14.80
C GLY A 302 -1.34 -22.43 -15.80
N GLN A 303 -0.38 -21.59 -15.35
CA GLN A 303 0.41 -20.75 -16.24
C GLN A 303 1.24 -21.57 -17.24
N THR A 304 1.41 -21.06 -18.47
CA THR A 304 2.13 -21.78 -19.53
C THR A 304 3.56 -21.30 -19.77
N GLU A 305 3.98 -20.17 -19.20
CA GLU A 305 5.36 -19.67 -19.32
C GLU A 305 6.00 -19.40 -17.96
N ALA A 306 5.35 -18.60 -17.11
CA ALA A 306 5.88 -18.29 -15.79
C ALA A 306 4.74 -17.98 -14.81
N PRO A 307 4.64 -18.68 -13.67
CA PRO A 307 3.74 -18.24 -12.60
C PRO A 307 4.10 -16.84 -12.12
N LEU A 308 5.38 -16.60 -11.80
CA LEU A 308 5.87 -15.32 -11.27
C LEU A 308 7.11 -14.84 -12.01
N PHE A 309 7.04 -13.66 -12.63
CA PHE A 309 8.15 -12.99 -13.30
C PHE A 309 8.46 -11.67 -12.57
N ILE A 310 9.67 -11.53 -12.06
CA ILE A 310 10.06 -10.44 -11.17
C ILE A 310 11.14 -9.55 -11.79
N ILE A 311 10.79 -8.28 -11.98
CA ILE A 311 11.70 -7.13 -12.10
C ILE A 311 11.09 -5.99 -11.27
N CYS A 312 11.75 -5.53 -10.22
CA CYS A 312 11.23 -4.44 -9.38
C CYS A 312 12.34 -3.59 -8.80
N ARG A 313 12.00 -2.36 -8.41
CA ARG A 313 12.86 -1.53 -7.57
C ARG A 313 12.80 -2.06 -6.14
N GLY A 314 13.95 -2.28 -5.50
CA GLY A 314 14.00 -2.98 -4.20
C GLY A 314 13.60 -4.48 -4.28
N PRO A 315 13.27 -5.10 -3.14
CA PRO A 315 12.89 -6.52 -3.08
C PRO A 315 11.44 -6.74 -3.48
N PHE A 316 11.16 -7.86 -4.15
CA PHE A 316 9.81 -8.44 -4.16
C PHE A 316 9.62 -9.25 -2.88
N VAL A 317 8.51 -9.02 -2.16
CA VAL A 317 8.18 -9.74 -0.92
C VAL A 317 6.88 -10.53 -1.12
N GLY A 318 6.99 -11.86 -1.10
CA GLY A 318 5.86 -12.78 -1.12
C GLY A 318 5.75 -13.56 0.19
N VAL A 319 4.54 -13.62 0.76
CA VAL A 319 4.28 -14.43 1.97
C VAL A 319 2.97 -15.21 1.82
N GLY A 320 2.96 -16.49 2.17
CA GLY A 320 1.75 -17.30 1.97
C GLY A 320 1.41 -17.46 0.48
N MET A 321 2.37 -17.79 -0.38
CA MET A 321 2.10 -18.07 -1.79
C MET A 321 1.81 -19.56 -2.01
N HIS A 322 0.88 -19.87 -2.92
CA HIS A 322 0.65 -21.23 -3.42
C HIS A 322 0.75 -21.26 -4.93
N ILE A 323 1.78 -21.90 -5.46
CA ILE A 323 2.04 -21.95 -6.89
C ILE A 323 1.96 -23.40 -7.36
N LYS A 324 1.02 -23.71 -8.28
CA LYS A 324 1.05 -24.98 -9.02
C LYS A 324 1.65 -24.77 -10.38
N VAL A 325 2.71 -25.51 -10.66
CA VAL A 325 3.60 -25.27 -11.80
C VAL A 325 3.46 -26.43 -12.78
N LYS A 326 3.22 -26.10 -14.05
CA LYS A 326 3.29 -27.11 -15.13
C LYS A 326 4.73 -27.63 -15.26
N PRO A 327 4.93 -28.89 -15.69
CA PRO A 327 6.27 -29.43 -15.91
C PRO A 327 7.09 -28.56 -16.87
N PHE A 328 8.42 -28.60 -16.73
CA PHE A 328 9.39 -27.88 -17.57
C PHE A 328 9.44 -26.35 -17.42
N LEU A 329 8.62 -25.75 -16.56
CA LEU A 329 8.66 -24.32 -16.26
C LEU A 329 9.53 -24.02 -15.02
N SER A 330 9.97 -22.77 -14.92
CA SER A 330 10.43 -22.23 -13.64
C SER A 330 9.26 -21.67 -12.84
N ALA A 331 9.17 -21.97 -11.55
CA ALA A 331 8.11 -21.41 -10.70
C ALA A 331 8.25 -19.90 -10.54
N VAL A 332 9.49 -19.44 -10.37
CA VAL A 332 9.86 -18.02 -10.22
C VAL A 332 11.00 -17.69 -11.17
N ILE A 333 10.85 -16.59 -11.91
CA ILE A 333 11.89 -15.99 -12.74
C ILE A 333 12.23 -14.62 -12.15
N LEU A 334 13.43 -14.46 -11.61
CA LEU A 334 13.95 -13.22 -11.05
C LEU A 334 15.04 -12.66 -11.96
N LYS A 335 14.80 -11.48 -12.53
CA LYS A 335 15.73 -10.81 -13.45
C LYS A 335 16.25 -9.50 -12.86
N LYS A 336 17.49 -9.15 -13.18
CA LYS A 336 18.10 -7.88 -12.74
C LYS A 336 17.35 -6.69 -13.37
N ALA A 337 17.12 -5.64 -12.58
CA ALA A 337 16.52 -4.38 -13.07
C ALA A 337 17.61 -3.33 -13.35
N GLY A 338 18.00 -3.19 -14.61
CA GLY A 338 19.04 -2.24 -15.03
C GLY A 338 20.40 -2.48 -14.32
N ASP A 339 21.18 -1.41 -14.15
CA ASP A 339 22.52 -1.50 -13.55
C ASP A 339 22.54 -1.35 -12.03
N GLN A 340 21.41 -1.01 -11.41
CA GLN A 340 21.32 -0.82 -9.96
C GLN A 340 21.24 -2.15 -9.23
N PHE A 341 22.29 -2.49 -8.49
CA PHE A 341 22.41 -3.80 -7.84
C PHE A 341 21.37 -4.07 -6.74
N PHE A 342 20.80 -3.02 -6.15
CA PHE A 342 19.81 -3.12 -5.08
C PHE A 342 18.38 -3.39 -5.59
N ASN A 343 18.17 -3.50 -6.89
CA ASN A 343 16.86 -3.79 -7.46
C ASN A 343 16.69 -5.27 -7.81
N SER A 344 15.45 -5.77 -7.72
CA SER A 344 15.06 -7.15 -8.02
C SER A 344 15.73 -8.21 -7.13
N THR A 345 15.75 -8.03 -5.82
CA THR A 345 15.99 -9.15 -4.90
C THR A 345 14.66 -9.85 -4.56
N LEU A 346 14.72 -11.09 -4.09
CA LEU A 346 13.54 -11.88 -3.71
C LEU A 346 13.54 -12.16 -2.21
N CYS A 347 12.40 -11.95 -1.57
CA CYS A 347 12.07 -12.48 -0.26
C CYS A 347 10.80 -13.33 -0.36
N LEU A 348 10.88 -14.62 -0.05
CA LEU A 348 9.72 -15.53 -0.06
C LEU A 348 9.60 -16.28 1.26
N VAL A 349 8.45 -16.14 1.93
CA VAL A 349 8.22 -16.71 3.26
C VAL A 349 6.93 -17.56 3.27
N ASP A 350 6.94 -18.64 4.04
CA ASP A 350 5.74 -19.45 4.36
C ASP A 350 4.93 -19.83 3.09
N SER A 351 5.58 -20.41 2.09
CA SER A 351 5.01 -20.61 0.74
C SER A 351 5.08 -22.06 0.27
N VAL A 352 4.16 -22.44 -0.60
CA VAL A 352 4.01 -23.79 -1.17
C VAL A 352 4.14 -23.73 -2.69
N ILE A 353 5.03 -24.55 -3.25
CA ILE A 353 5.22 -24.71 -4.70
C ILE A 353 5.05 -26.19 -5.03
N GLU A 354 4.18 -26.50 -5.98
CA GLU A 354 3.92 -27.88 -6.39
C GLU A 354 4.06 -28.01 -7.90
N PHE A 355 5.01 -28.81 -8.37
CA PHE A 355 5.02 -29.20 -9.77
C PHE A 355 3.99 -30.30 -10.00
N GLU A 356 3.07 -30.07 -10.95
CA GLU A 356 1.94 -30.97 -11.24
C GLU A 356 2.40 -32.40 -11.53
N LYS A 357 3.55 -32.54 -12.18
CA LYS A 357 4.26 -33.81 -12.40
C LYS A 357 5.75 -33.60 -12.25
N PHE A 358 6.44 -34.62 -11.77
CA PHE A 358 7.90 -34.64 -11.77
C PHE A 358 8.46 -34.60 -13.21
N SER A 359 9.56 -33.88 -13.38
CA SER A 359 10.40 -33.84 -14.58
C SER A 359 11.81 -33.43 -14.17
N ALA A 360 12.83 -33.95 -14.87
CA ALA A 360 14.23 -33.59 -14.66
C ALA A 360 14.55 -32.10 -14.93
N ASN A 361 13.62 -31.39 -15.58
CA ASN A 361 13.75 -29.97 -15.88
C ASN A 361 12.93 -29.08 -14.93
N ASN A 362 12.28 -29.64 -13.91
CA ASN A 362 11.53 -28.85 -12.94
C ASN A 362 12.48 -28.02 -12.09
N THR A 363 12.47 -26.71 -12.31
CA THR A 363 13.32 -25.74 -11.60
C THR A 363 12.45 -24.80 -10.77
N PHE A 364 12.69 -24.68 -9.47
CA PHE A 364 11.94 -23.73 -8.64
C PHE A 364 12.28 -22.28 -9.03
N LEU A 365 13.56 -21.91 -8.99
CA LEU A 365 13.98 -20.52 -9.13
C LEU A 365 15.09 -20.35 -10.17
N SER A 366 14.81 -19.51 -11.16
CA SER A 366 15.82 -18.92 -12.05
C SER A 366 16.07 -17.48 -11.58
N TYR A 367 17.31 -17.14 -11.22
CA TYR A 367 17.61 -15.86 -10.58
C TYR A 367 18.88 -15.19 -11.11
N GLU A 368 18.88 -13.85 -11.11
CA GLU A 368 20.03 -13.01 -11.45
C GLU A 368 20.49 -12.09 -10.31
N ASN A 369 19.79 -12.10 -9.17
CA ASN A 369 20.12 -11.30 -8.00
C ASN A 369 19.72 -12.01 -6.70
N GLY A 370 20.13 -11.49 -5.55
CA GLY A 370 20.08 -12.25 -4.31
C GLY A 370 18.68 -12.51 -3.76
N CYS A 371 18.57 -13.62 -3.03
CA CYS A 371 17.30 -14.18 -2.56
C CYS A 371 17.37 -14.62 -1.10
N TYR A 372 16.32 -14.31 -0.33
CA TYR A 372 16.08 -14.86 1.00
C TYR A 372 14.80 -15.70 0.99
N LEU A 373 14.89 -16.95 1.42
CA LEU A 373 13.76 -17.87 1.48
C LEU A 373 13.65 -18.48 2.87
N ARG A 374 12.44 -18.55 3.42
CA ARG A 374 12.19 -19.14 4.74
C ARG A 374 10.86 -19.89 4.75
N ASN A 375 10.86 -21.12 5.28
CA ASN A 375 9.69 -21.99 5.30
C ASN A 375 9.00 -22.14 3.94
N VAL A 376 9.77 -22.45 2.90
CA VAL A 376 9.23 -22.67 1.54
C VAL A 376 9.20 -24.17 1.25
N PHE A 377 8.03 -24.69 0.94
CA PHE A 377 7.77 -26.12 0.72
C PHE A 377 7.58 -26.38 -0.76
N ILE A 378 8.33 -27.32 -1.31
CA ILE A 378 8.40 -27.54 -2.75
C ILE A 378 8.22 -29.03 -3.03
N LYS A 379 7.23 -29.40 -3.86
CA LYS A 379 6.96 -30.79 -4.26
C LYS A 379 7.42 -31.06 -5.69
N ASN A 380 7.96 -32.25 -5.95
CA ASN A 380 8.29 -32.74 -7.30
C ASN A 380 9.31 -31.86 -8.05
N CYS A 381 10.26 -31.28 -7.32
CA CYS A 381 11.26 -30.38 -7.88
C CYS A 381 12.61 -31.07 -7.99
N GLU A 382 13.20 -31.08 -9.19
CA GLU A 382 14.54 -31.62 -9.43
C GLU A 382 15.61 -30.61 -9.01
N ASN A 383 15.41 -29.34 -9.35
CA ASN A 383 16.38 -28.26 -9.13
C ASN A 383 15.75 -27.12 -8.35
N LEU A 384 16.20 -26.87 -7.13
CA LEU A 384 15.80 -25.64 -6.43
C LEU A 384 16.35 -24.42 -7.17
N THR A 385 17.60 -24.50 -7.60
CA THR A 385 18.30 -23.56 -8.47
C THR A 385 19.23 -24.35 -9.40
N GLU A 386 19.98 -23.67 -10.27
CA GLU A 386 21.03 -24.30 -11.09
C GLU A 386 22.07 -25.10 -10.27
N ASN A 387 22.35 -24.68 -9.03
CA ASN A 387 23.42 -25.24 -8.19
C ASN A 387 22.91 -26.03 -6.98
N ILE A 388 21.60 -26.02 -6.71
CA ILE A 388 21.00 -26.68 -5.54
C ILE A 388 19.92 -27.64 -5.99
N ARG A 389 20.10 -28.93 -5.68
CA ARG A 389 19.13 -29.99 -6.00
C ARG A 389 17.93 -29.95 -5.06
N GLY A 390 16.77 -30.33 -5.59
CA GLY A 390 15.52 -30.51 -4.87
C GLY A 390 15.34 -31.92 -4.31
N ASN A 391 14.10 -32.40 -4.32
CA ASN A 391 13.74 -33.76 -3.94
C ASN A 391 12.86 -34.38 -5.04
N SER A 392 13.47 -35.23 -5.86
CA SER A 392 12.84 -35.85 -7.02
C SER A 392 11.66 -36.73 -6.59
N GLY A 393 10.43 -36.33 -6.96
CA GLY A 393 9.19 -37.04 -6.61
C GLY A 393 8.69 -36.86 -5.17
N GLY A 394 9.43 -36.14 -4.32
CA GLY A 394 9.08 -35.91 -2.91
C GLY A 394 8.89 -34.43 -2.58
N TRP A 395 8.69 -34.15 -1.29
CA TRP A 395 8.67 -32.79 -0.75
C TRP A 395 10.08 -32.37 -0.30
N ILE A 396 10.41 -31.11 -0.45
CA ILE A 396 11.56 -30.48 0.19
C ILE A 396 11.13 -29.17 0.84
N LYS A 397 11.48 -29.00 2.10
CA LYS A 397 11.30 -27.76 2.83
C LYS A 397 12.63 -27.02 2.87
N ILE A 398 12.61 -25.81 2.35
CA ILE A 398 13.61 -24.80 2.63
C ILE A 398 13.25 -24.20 3.99
N LYS A 399 13.96 -24.63 5.04
CA LYS A 399 13.81 -24.02 6.36
C LYS A 399 14.35 -22.59 6.33
N GLU A 400 15.54 -22.43 5.75
CA GLU A 400 16.13 -21.13 5.45
C GLU A 400 17.16 -21.29 4.31
N LEU A 401 17.12 -20.39 3.33
CA LEU A 401 18.09 -20.33 2.24
C LEU A 401 18.42 -18.88 1.92
N THR A 402 19.72 -18.56 1.83
CA THR A 402 20.21 -17.31 1.24
C THR A 402 20.94 -17.64 -0.05
N LEU A 403 20.66 -16.89 -1.11
CA LEU A 403 21.43 -16.91 -2.34
C LEU A 403 22.04 -15.52 -2.52
N ALA A 404 23.28 -15.32 -2.10
CA ALA A 404 24.00 -14.08 -2.37
C ALA A 404 24.50 -14.07 -3.82
N VAL A 405 24.36 -12.94 -4.50
CA VAL A 405 24.96 -12.71 -5.82
C VAL A 405 25.98 -11.58 -5.65
N THR A 406 27.21 -11.80 -6.09
CA THR A 406 28.22 -10.74 -6.13
C THR A 406 27.83 -9.72 -7.19
N PRO A 407 27.50 -8.47 -6.80
CA PRO A 407 27.18 -7.42 -7.76
C PRO A 407 28.38 -7.10 -8.66
N ALA A 408 28.09 -6.71 -9.90
CA ALA A 408 29.10 -6.05 -10.72
C ALA A 408 29.56 -4.74 -10.04
N PRO A 409 30.82 -4.31 -10.25
CA PRO A 409 31.32 -3.04 -9.71
C PRO A 409 30.38 -1.89 -10.09
N PHE A 410 29.94 -1.14 -9.08
CA PHE A 410 28.92 -0.11 -9.24
C PHE A 410 29.57 1.27 -9.40
N LYS A 411 29.66 1.76 -10.64
CA LYS A 411 30.22 3.08 -10.93
C LYS A 411 29.15 4.17 -10.75
N ALA A 412 29.16 4.79 -9.57
CA ALA A 412 28.18 5.80 -9.18
C ALA A 412 28.38 7.16 -9.87
N LEU A 413 29.64 7.56 -10.10
CA LEU A 413 30.03 8.83 -10.72
C LEU A 413 31.17 8.60 -11.72
N PRO A 414 31.28 9.38 -12.82
CA PRO A 414 32.31 9.21 -13.83
C PRO A 414 33.74 9.25 -13.29
N ASP A 415 33.97 10.11 -12.29
CA ASP A 415 35.30 10.42 -11.73
C ASP A 415 35.60 9.70 -10.42
N ARG A 416 34.76 8.75 -10.00
CA ARG A 416 35.02 7.90 -8.82
C ARG A 416 35.29 6.47 -9.24
N GLU A 417 36.13 5.80 -8.44
CA GLU A 417 36.31 4.36 -8.53
C GLU A 417 34.97 3.63 -8.29
N PRO A 418 34.72 2.49 -8.97
CA PRO A 418 33.53 1.70 -8.75
C PRO A 418 33.44 1.18 -7.31
N PHE A 419 32.25 1.23 -6.74
CA PHE A 419 31.97 0.63 -5.44
C PHE A 419 31.76 -0.88 -5.57
N LEU A 420 32.37 -1.64 -4.67
CA LEU A 420 32.22 -3.10 -4.59
C LEU A 420 31.30 -3.43 -3.41
N PHE A 421 30.05 -3.74 -3.74
CA PHE A 421 29.08 -4.17 -2.74
C PHE A 421 29.13 -5.68 -2.52
N ASP A 422 28.82 -6.12 -1.31
CA ASP A 422 28.63 -7.53 -0.99
C ASP A 422 27.21 -7.81 -0.48
N GLN A 423 26.75 -9.03 -0.70
CA GLN A 423 25.44 -9.54 -0.27
C GLN A 423 25.54 -10.64 0.78
N ASN A 424 26.74 -10.88 1.31
CA ASN A 424 27.01 -11.96 2.25
C ASN A 424 26.14 -11.82 3.51
N PRO A 425 25.45 -12.89 3.94
CA PRO A 425 24.73 -12.89 5.21
C PRO A 425 25.61 -12.50 6.40
N VAL A 426 24.97 -11.88 7.39
CA VAL A 426 25.57 -11.55 8.68
C VAL A 426 24.81 -12.30 9.77
N VAL A 427 25.49 -13.17 10.50
CA VAL A 427 24.93 -13.97 11.59
C VAL A 427 25.74 -13.70 12.86
N ASP A 428 25.08 -13.26 13.92
CA ASP A 428 25.69 -12.93 15.21
C ASP A 428 26.92 -11.99 15.07
N GLY A 429 26.77 -10.96 14.24
CA GLY A 429 27.81 -9.96 13.95
C GLY A 429 28.95 -10.45 13.06
N LYS A 430 28.87 -11.68 12.53
CA LYS A 430 29.91 -12.26 11.65
C LYS A 430 29.39 -12.45 10.24
N ARG A 431 30.18 -12.04 9.26
CA ARG A 431 29.94 -12.36 7.85
C ARG A 431 30.05 -13.86 7.64
N THR A 432 29.18 -14.41 6.82
CA THR A 432 29.20 -15.82 6.42
C THR A 432 28.90 -15.95 4.92
N GLU A 433 29.05 -17.16 4.39
CA GLU A 433 28.63 -17.49 3.04
C GLU A 433 27.11 -17.68 2.98
N ASN A 434 26.63 -18.50 2.04
CA ASN A 434 25.21 -18.82 1.97
C ASN A 434 24.77 -19.71 3.14
N ILE A 435 23.61 -19.39 3.71
CA ILE A 435 22.86 -20.23 4.64
C ILE A 435 22.03 -21.21 3.80
N ILE A 436 22.21 -22.52 4.01
CA ILE A 436 21.46 -23.57 3.29
C ILE A 436 20.95 -24.60 4.31
N PHE A 437 19.68 -24.47 4.70
CA PHE A 437 19.01 -25.43 5.59
C PHE A 437 17.78 -26.03 4.90
N LEU A 438 17.92 -27.29 4.49
CA LEU A 438 16.94 -28.04 3.72
C LEU A 438 16.50 -29.30 4.50
N GLU A 439 15.21 -29.61 4.47
CA GLU A 439 14.61 -30.80 5.07
C GLU A 439 13.83 -31.56 3.98
N LYS A 440 14.25 -32.79 3.64
CA LYS A 440 13.53 -33.63 2.67
C LYS A 440 12.31 -34.28 3.32
N ASP A 441 11.36 -34.67 2.48
CA ASP A 441 10.15 -35.42 2.83
C ASP A 441 9.33 -34.77 3.95
N THR A 442 9.35 -33.44 3.98
CA THR A 442 8.63 -32.63 4.95
C THR A 442 7.48 -31.89 4.26
N GLU A 443 6.25 -32.24 4.62
CA GLU A 443 5.05 -31.62 4.05
C GLU A 443 4.74 -30.24 4.67
N PRO A 444 4.10 -29.33 3.93
CA PRO A 444 3.67 -28.04 4.47
C PRO A 444 2.56 -28.21 5.53
N PRO A 445 2.58 -27.40 6.61
CA PRO A 445 1.40 -27.23 7.46
C PRO A 445 0.19 -26.79 6.62
N ALA A 446 -0.99 -27.34 6.91
CA ALA A 446 -2.20 -27.12 6.13
C ALA A 446 -2.61 -25.64 6.02
N ASP A 447 -2.31 -24.86 7.05
CA ASP A 447 -2.66 -23.45 7.16
C ASP A 447 -1.53 -22.49 6.74
N ILE A 448 -0.38 -22.98 6.25
CA ILE A 448 0.81 -22.13 6.02
C ILE A 448 0.54 -20.97 5.05
N VAL A 449 -0.36 -21.17 4.09
CA VAL A 449 -0.79 -20.11 3.17
C VAL A 449 -1.87 -19.24 3.82
N SER A 450 -2.93 -19.86 4.36
CA SER A 450 -4.11 -19.15 4.88
C SER A 450 -3.85 -18.39 6.18
N ARG A 451 -2.81 -18.72 6.96
CA ARG A 451 -2.46 -18.01 8.19
C ARG A 451 -2.06 -16.56 7.95
N HIS A 452 -1.71 -16.19 6.72
CA HIS A 452 -1.38 -14.81 6.35
C HIS A 452 -2.61 -13.98 5.94
N LEU A 453 -3.79 -14.60 5.89
CA LEU A 453 -5.04 -13.91 5.61
C LEU A 453 -5.75 -13.52 6.91
N TRP A 454 -6.53 -12.44 6.84
CA TRP A 454 -7.48 -12.06 7.89
C TRP A 454 -8.53 -13.18 8.07
N LYS A 455 -9.00 -13.39 9.32
CA LYS A 455 -10.01 -14.42 9.62
C LYS A 455 -11.43 -14.00 9.21
N HIS A 456 -11.73 -12.71 9.35
CA HIS A 456 -13.05 -12.14 9.08
C HIS A 456 -12.92 -10.87 8.23
N ASP A 457 -13.83 -10.69 7.29
CA ASP A 457 -13.93 -9.51 6.44
C ASP A 457 -15.35 -8.95 6.45
N PRO A 458 -15.73 -8.20 7.50
CA PRO A 458 -17.05 -7.59 7.57
C PRO A 458 -17.17 -6.47 6.54
N SER A 459 -18.37 -6.28 5.99
CA SER A 459 -18.71 -5.27 5.00
C SER A 459 -20.01 -4.55 5.36
N TRP A 460 -20.27 -3.41 4.72
CA TRP A 460 -21.55 -2.69 4.85
C TRP A 460 -22.74 -3.50 4.34
N GLN A 461 -22.51 -4.58 3.58
CA GLN A 461 -23.55 -5.49 3.08
C GLN A 461 -23.96 -6.54 4.11
N ASP A 462 -23.25 -6.68 5.24
CA ASP A 462 -23.63 -7.61 6.29
C ASP A 462 -24.97 -7.19 6.92
N GLU A 463 -25.87 -8.15 7.11
CA GLU A 463 -27.19 -7.90 7.72
C GLU A 463 -27.10 -7.32 9.14
N LYS A 464 -26.00 -7.65 9.85
CA LYS A 464 -25.70 -7.17 11.20
C LYS A 464 -24.92 -5.84 11.22
N ALA A 465 -24.58 -5.27 10.07
CA ALA A 465 -23.85 -4.01 10.02
C ALA A 465 -24.75 -2.85 10.44
N ALA A 466 -24.38 -2.19 11.54
CA ALA A 466 -25.09 -1.05 12.08
C ALA A 466 -24.62 0.24 11.41
N ASN A 467 -25.49 0.89 10.62
CA ASN A 467 -25.18 2.18 9.99
C ASN A 467 -25.34 3.32 11.01
N VAL A 468 -24.24 3.97 11.35
CA VAL A 468 -24.21 5.04 12.37
C VAL A 468 -25.07 6.26 12.01
N LYS A 469 -25.25 6.56 10.71
CA LYS A 469 -26.08 7.68 10.27
C LYS A 469 -27.56 7.35 10.43
N ASP A 470 -27.98 6.22 9.88
CA ASP A 470 -29.40 5.85 9.79
C ASP A 470 -29.98 5.42 11.15
N GLN A 471 -29.19 4.70 11.96
CA GLN A 471 -29.67 4.07 13.19
C GLN A 471 -29.28 4.82 14.48
N TYR A 472 -28.20 5.60 14.45
CA TYR A 472 -27.65 6.28 15.65
C TYR A 472 -27.63 7.80 15.52
N GLY A 473 -27.99 8.34 14.35
CA GLY A 473 -28.13 9.79 14.14
C GLY A 473 -26.82 10.56 14.01
N ALA A 474 -25.68 9.86 13.86
CA ALA A 474 -24.39 10.49 13.59
C ALA A 474 -24.47 11.32 12.30
N LYS A 475 -23.82 12.50 12.29
CA LYS A 475 -23.90 13.43 11.15
C LYS A 475 -22.76 13.23 10.17
N GLY A 476 -21.54 13.05 10.67
CA GLY A 476 -20.34 12.96 9.84
C GLY A 476 -20.09 14.24 9.03
N ASP A 477 -20.39 15.40 9.61
CA ASP A 477 -20.43 16.71 8.93
C ASP A 477 -19.33 17.69 9.38
N THR A 478 -18.31 17.19 10.11
CA THR A 478 -17.26 17.92 10.85
C THR A 478 -17.73 18.81 12.01
N LYS A 479 -19.03 19.09 12.15
CA LYS A 479 -19.55 20.08 13.11
C LYS A 479 -20.12 19.40 14.34
N ALA A 480 -21.07 18.49 14.13
CA ALA A 480 -21.72 17.77 15.21
C ALA A 480 -20.69 16.93 16.00
N ASP A 481 -20.84 16.90 17.31
CA ASP A 481 -20.14 15.91 18.12
C ASP A 481 -20.84 14.57 17.99
N ASP A 482 -20.22 13.65 17.24
CA ASP A 482 -20.73 12.32 16.96
C ASP A 482 -20.32 11.29 18.03
N THR A 483 -19.58 11.68 19.07
CA THR A 483 -19.00 10.76 20.08
C THR A 483 -20.05 9.82 20.68
N LYS A 484 -21.18 10.37 21.16
CA LYS A 484 -22.24 9.57 21.80
C LYS A 484 -22.94 8.62 20.83
N ALA A 485 -23.19 9.08 19.61
CA ALA A 485 -23.84 8.27 18.58
C ALA A 485 -22.94 7.09 18.18
N LEU A 486 -21.65 7.35 17.96
CA LEU A 486 -20.67 6.32 17.62
C LEU A 486 -20.45 5.34 18.78
N GLN A 487 -20.29 5.83 20.01
CA GLN A 487 -20.11 4.96 21.18
C GLN A 487 -21.33 4.06 21.39
N LYS A 488 -22.55 4.59 21.29
CA LYS A 488 -23.77 3.77 21.38
C LYS A 488 -23.83 2.68 20.31
N ALA A 489 -23.42 2.98 19.07
CA ALA A 489 -23.35 1.98 18.01
C ALA A 489 -22.34 0.86 18.34
N ILE A 490 -21.18 1.23 18.89
CA ILE A 490 -20.16 0.28 19.36
C ILE A 490 -20.67 -0.55 20.53
N ASP A 491 -21.41 0.04 21.46
CA ASP A 491 -21.92 -0.65 22.65
C ASP A 491 -23.00 -1.67 22.27
N GLU A 492 -23.87 -1.36 21.30
CA GLU A 492 -25.02 -2.19 20.94
C GLU A 492 -24.71 -3.23 19.85
N ASN A 493 -23.64 -3.08 19.06
CA ASN A 493 -23.40 -3.93 17.89
C ASN A 493 -21.98 -4.49 17.87
N GLU A 494 -21.79 -5.56 17.11
CA GLU A 494 -20.47 -6.07 16.77
C GLU A 494 -19.93 -5.35 15.53
N ILE A 495 -20.72 -5.26 14.45
CA ILE A 495 -20.32 -4.61 13.19
C ILE A 495 -20.89 -3.20 13.14
N VAL A 496 -20.03 -2.19 13.15
CA VAL A 496 -20.38 -0.77 13.09
C VAL A 496 -19.85 -0.18 11.79
N PHE A 497 -20.77 0.27 10.96
CA PHE A 497 -20.48 0.82 9.64
C PHE A 497 -20.57 2.36 9.64
N LEU A 498 -19.48 3.00 9.22
CA LEU A 498 -19.33 4.44 9.05
C LEU A 498 -19.38 4.79 7.55
N PRO A 499 -20.51 5.28 7.02
CA PRO A 499 -20.58 5.80 5.67
C PRO A 499 -19.59 6.95 5.40
N LYS A 500 -19.47 7.39 4.14
CA LYS A 500 -18.67 8.57 3.78
C LYS A 500 -19.02 9.77 4.67
N GLY A 501 -18.02 10.41 5.27
CA GLY A 501 -18.22 11.48 6.24
C GLY A 501 -17.00 11.78 7.11
N TYR A 502 -17.11 12.88 7.84
CA TYR A 502 -16.15 13.32 8.86
C TYR A 502 -16.84 13.36 10.23
N TYR A 503 -16.69 12.29 11.00
CA TYR A 503 -17.32 12.10 12.30
C TYR A 503 -16.44 12.72 13.38
N ARG A 504 -16.79 13.93 13.79
CA ARG A 504 -16.05 14.65 14.83
C ARG A 504 -16.34 14.04 16.19
N ILE A 505 -15.27 13.76 16.95
CA ILE A 505 -15.36 13.28 18.33
C ILE A 505 -14.70 14.27 19.29
N THR A 506 -15.16 14.24 20.54
CA THR A 506 -14.67 15.04 21.66
C THR A 506 -14.33 14.17 22.88
N ASP A 507 -14.36 12.85 22.75
CA ASP A 507 -13.76 11.95 23.76
C ASP A 507 -13.41 10.61 23.09
N THR A 508 -12.66 9.78 23.81
CA THR A 508 -12.23 8.47 23.34
C THR A 508 -13.41 7.55 23.01
N LEU A 509 -13.39 6.94 21.82
CA LEU A 509 -14.26 5.81 21.48
C LEU A 509 -13.63 4.51 21.98
N LYS A 510 -14.35 3.78 22.83
CA LYS A 510 -13.90 2.50 23.41
C LYS A 510 -14.52 1.33 22.68
N LEU A 511 -13.68 0.50 22.06
CA LEU A 511 -14.11 -0.70 21.33
C LEU A 511 -14.19 -1.92 22.25
N LYS A 512 -15.20 -2.77 22.03
CA LYS A 512 -15.34 -4.06 22.70
C LYS A 512 -14.40 -5.10 22.06
N PRO A 513 -14.09 -6.24 22.73
CA PRO A 513 -13.18 -7.26 22.23
C PRO A 513 -13.45 -7.78 20.80
N HIS A 514 -14.69 -7.74 20.32
CA HIS A 514 -15.07 -8.25 19.01
C HIS A 514 -15.61 -7.17 18.07
N THR A 515 -15.48 -5.89 18.42
CA THR A 515 -15.97 -4.79 17.57
C THR A 515 -15.31 -4.83 16.19
N LYS A 516 -16.13 -4.69 15.14
CA LYS A 516 -15.74 -4.48 13.75
C LYS A 516 -16.13 -3.07 13.34
N LEU A 517 -15.17 -2.15 13.36
CA LEU A 517 -15.35 -0.78 12.93
C LEU A 517 -14.95 -0.67 11.45
N ILE A 518 -15.94 -0.45 10.58
CA ILE A 518 -15.74 -0.49 9.13
C ILE A 518 -16.21 0.80 8.46
N GLY A 519 -15.45 1.28 7.48
CA GLY A 519 -15.87 2.36 6.58
C GLY A 519 -16.02 1.89 5.14
N ILE A 520 -16.18 2.86 4.22
CA ILE A 520 -16.24 2.60 2.78
C ILE A 520 -14.84 2.47 2.16
N ALA A 521 -13.96 3.42 2.48
CA ALA A 521 -12.55 3.45 2.07
C ALA A 521 -11.78 4.35 3.04
N GLN A 522 -10.46 4.11 3.20
CA GLN A 522 -9.61 4.84 4.15
C GLN A 522 -9.59 6.37 3.95
N ASN A 523 -9.98 6.82 2.77
CA ASN A 523 -10.00 8.22 2.37
C ASN A 523 -11.41 8.81 2.24
N LEU A 524 -12.48 8.07 2.60
CA LEU A 524 -13.87 8.54 2.48
C LEU A 524 -14.63 8.57 3.81
N SER A 525 -14.30 7.67 4.73
CA SER A 525 -14.91 7.61 6.07
C SER A 525 -13.86 7.99 7.11
N TYR A 526 -14.03 9.12 7.81
CA TYR A 526 -13.05 9.64 8.76
C TYR A 526 -13.64 9.84 10.15
N ILE A 527 -12.99 9.30 11.18
CA ILE A 527 -13.16 9.77 12.56
C ILE A 527 -12.18 10.91 12.77
N ILE A 528 -12.64 12.06 13.27
CA ILE A 528 -11.80 13.26 13.38
C ILE A 528 -11.77 13.86 14.78
N ALA A 529 -10.62 14.39 15.17
CA ALA A 529 -10.47 15.30 16.31
C ALA A 529 -9.77 16.57 15.81
N MET A 530 -10.32 17.73 16.17
CA MET A 530 -9.83 19.05 15.76
C MET A 530 -10.25 20.09 16.78
N ASP A 531 -9.82 21.35 16.57
CA ASP A 531 -10.17 22.52 17.38
C ASP A 531 -11.67 22.51 17.79
N PRO A 532 -12.03 22.75 19.07
CA PRO A 532 -11.15 23.07 20.21
C PRO A 532 -10.67 21.84 21.01
N PHE A 533 -10.75 20.63 20.46
CA PHE A 533 -10.38 19.38 21.16
C PHE A 533 -11.07 19.22 22.53
N THR A 534 -12.34 19.64 22.64
CA THR A 534 -13.15 19.45 23.85
C THR A 534 -13.01 18.01 24.35
N GLY A 535 -12.73 17.81 25.64
CA GLY A 535 -12.54 16.49 26.29
C GLY A 535 -11.14 15.86 26.17
N PHE A 536 -10.31 16.35 25.23
CA PHE A 536 -8.90 16.00 25.11
C PHE A 536 -8.00 17.11 25.66
N ALA A 537 -8.22 18.36 25.25
CA ALA A 537 -7.46 19.51 25.75
C ALA A 537 -7.68 19.69 27.26
N GLY A 538 -6.60 19.95 28.00
CA GLY A 538 -6.62 20.08 29.47
C GLY A 538 -6.65 18.76 30.26
N SER A 539 -6.68 17.61 29.59
CA SER A 539 -6.49 16.31 30.26
C SER A 539 -5.06 16.20 30.84
N LYS A 540 -4.93 15.61 32.04
CA LYS A 540 -3.61 15.33 32.64
C LYS A 540 -2.83 14.26 31.87
N GLU A 541 -3.55 13.35 31.22
CA GLU A 541 -3.00 12.29 30.38
C GLU A 541 -3.43 12.47 28.94
N ILE A 542 -2.51 12.22 27.99
CA ILE A 542 -2.84 12.21 26.57
C ILE A 542 -3.68 10.96 26.27
N LYS A 543 -4.89 11.17 25.74
CA LYS A 543 -5.82 10.08 25.44
C LYS A 543 -5.77 9.67 23.97
N PRO A 544 -6.09 8.41 23.64
CA PRO A 544 -6.37 8.01 22.26
C PRO A 544 -7.74 8.54 21.80
N MET A 545 -7.89 8.77 20.49
CA MET A 545 -9.20 8.94 19.84
C MET A 545 -9.99 7.64 19.84
N VAL A 546 -9.33 6.52 19.53
CA VAL A 546 -9.91 5.17 19.54
C VAL A 546 -9.07 4.26 20.43
N GLU A 547 -9.70 3.64 21.41
CA GLU A 547 -9.09 2.67 22.33
C GLU A 547 -9.74 1.30 22.15
N THR A 548 -8.94 0.28 21.91
CA THR A 548 -9.44 -1.09 21.83
C THR A 548 -9.35 -1.81 23.17
N SER A 549 -10.24 -2.77 23.44
CA SER A 549 -10.15 -3.62 24.63
C SER A 549 -8.78 -4.31 24.77
N ASP A 550 -8.21 -4.29 25.98
CA ASP A 550 -6.98 -5.03 26.30
C ASP A 550 -7.30 -6.50 26.62
N ALA A 551 -7.60 -7.27 25.58
CA ALA A 551 -8.02 -8.67 25.71
C ALA A 551 -7.28 -9.55 24.71
N LYS A 552 -6.70 -10.65 25.21
CA LYS A 552 -5.89 -11.60 24.44
C LYS A 552 -6.70 -12.39 23.41
N ASP A 553 -7.97 -12.62 23.67
CA ASP A 553 -8.93 -13.32 22.80
C ASP A 553 -9.77 -12.37 21.94
N ALA A 554 -9.49 -11.05 22.00
CA ALA A 554 -10.14 -10.08 21.13
C ALA A 554 -9.88 -10.39 19.66
N ALA A 555 -10.91 -10.18 18.85
CA ALA A 555 -10.92 -10.31 17.40
C ALA A 555 -11.41 -9.00 16.77
N THR A 556 -10.92 -7.86 17.25
CA THR A 556 -11.32 -6.52 16.78
C THR A 556 -10.89 -6.30 15.33
N VAL A 557 -11.74 -5.65 14.53
CA VAL A 557 -11.42 -5.27 13.15
C VAL A 557 -11.57 -3.76 13.00
N ILE A 558 -10.54 -3.08 12.48
CA ILE A 558 -10.66 -1.72 11.96
C ILE A 558 -10.36 -1.79 10.46
N SER A 559 -11.31 -1.39 9.62
CA SER A 559 -11.07 -1.43 8.17
C SER A 559 -11.73 -0.32 7.37
N ARG A 560 -11.08 0.07 6.26
CA ARG A 560 -11.60 1.00 5.24
C ARG A 560 -12.06 2.35 5.82
N LEU A 561 -11.34 2.89 6.80
CA LEU A 561 -11.60 4.20 7.41
C LEU A 561 -10.31 4.93 7.78
N GLY A 562 -10.37 6.24 7.92
CA GLY A 562 -9.29 7.06 8.45
C GLY A 562 -9.58 7.53 9.88
N ILE A 563 -8.52 7.74 10.66
CA ILE A 563 -8.56 8.43 11.96
C ILE A 563 -7.64 9.65 11.86
N PHE A 564 -8.22 10.84 11.92
CA PHE A 564 -7.59 12.07 11.50
C PHE A 564 -7.52 13.11 12.62
N ILE A 565 -6.33 13.68 12.85
CA ILE A 565 -6.10 14.77 13.80
C ILE A 565 -5.80 16.06 13.03
N GLY A 566 -6.62 17.08 13.24
CA GLY A 566 -6.42 18.42 12.71
C GLY A 566 -5.45 19.22 13.58
N GLN A 567 -4.30 19.62 13.03
CA GLN A 567 -3.26 20.29 13.81
C GLN A 567 -3.43 21.81 13.97
N GLU A 568 -4.28 22.41 13.14
CA GLU A 568 -4.48 23.86 13.06
C GLU A 568 -5.60 24.30 14.02
N VAL A 569 -5.29 25.22 14.94
CA VAL A 569 -6.16 25.55 16.08
C VAL A 569 -6.17 27.05 16.40
N SER A 570 -7.16 27.48 17.20
CA SER A 570 -7.23 28.84 17.77
C SER A 570 -6.19 29.06 18.88
N PRO A 571 -5.82 30.33 19.21
CA PRO A 571 -4.89 30.65 20.29
C PRO A 571 -5.35 30.14 21.66
N ASP A 572 -6.66 30.17 21.92
CA ASP A 572 -7.24 29.65 23.17
C ASP A 572 -6.96 28.16 23.33
N THR A 573 -7.08 27.39 22.24
CA THR A 573 -6.75 25.96 22.23
C THR A 573 -5.26 25.72 22.38
N VAL A 574 -4.38 26.58 21.82
CA VAL A 574 -2.93 26.50 22.08
C VAL A 574 -2.65 26.63 23.58
N GLN A 575 -3.27 27.60 24.24
CA GLN A 575 -3.13 27.79 25.68
C GLN A 575 -3.67 26.58 26.46
N ALA A 576 -4.88 26.11 26.13
CA ALA A 576 -5.53 25.00 26.82
C ALA A 576 -4.81 23.65 26.65
N ALA A 577 -4.19 23.43 25.49
CA ALA A 577 -3.47 22.19 25.17
C ALA A 577 -1.95 22.27 25.48
N GLY A 578 -1.46 23.42 25.96
CA GLY A 578 -0.03 23.61 26.25
C GLY A 578 0.85 23.56 24.99
N GLY A 579 0.33 23.95 23.83
CA GLY A 579 1.06 23.94 22.54
C GLY A 579 1.32 22.56 21.93
N ILE A 580 0.75 21.50 22.52
CA ILE A 580 0.93 20.11 22.09
C ILE A 580 -0.43 19.53 21.67
N ILE A 581 -0.44 18.64 20.67
CA ILE A 581 -1.64 17.91 20.28
C ILE A 581 -2.16 17.10 21.49
N PRO A 582 -3.42 17.24 21.94
CA PRO A 582 -3.87 16.64 23.19
C PRO A 582 -4.37 15.19 23.08
N CYS A 583 -4.22 14.55 21.91
CA CYS A 583 -4.66 13.17 21.67
C CYS A 583 -3.83 12.46 20.58
N TYR A 584 -3.86 11.13 20.52
CA TYR A 584 -3.32 10.34 19.40
C TYR A 584 -4.39 9.46 18.77
N THR A 585 -4.14 8.86 17.61
CA THR A 585 -5.23 8.25 16.82
C THR A 585 -5.74 6.93 17.39
N LEU A 586 -4.85 6.02 17.79
CA LEU A 586 -5.22 4.66 18.16
C LEU A 586 -4.34 4.13 19.28
N LYS A 587 -5.00 3.60 20.32
CA LYS A 587 -4.41 2.68 21.30
C LYS A 587 -4.91 1.27 21.02
N TRP A 588 -4.04 0.42 20.51
CA TRP A 588 -4.33 -0.95 20.11
C TRP A 588 -3.77 -1.95 21.12
N GLN A 589 -4.68 -2.73 21.70
CA GLN A 589 -4.42 -3.65 22.80
C GLN A 589 -5.11 -5.01 22.59
N CYS A 590 -5.75 -5.24 21.45
CA CYS A 590 -6.46 -6.48 21.16
C CYS A 590 -5.53 -7.58 20.66
N GLY A 591 -5.83 -8.83 21.01
CA GLY A 591 -5.05 -10.02 20.71
C GLY A 591 -4.90 -10.43 19.24
N GLY A 592 -4.23 -11.57 19.05
CA GLY A 592 -3.71 -12.06 17.76
C GLY A 592 -4.73 -12.33 16.64
N ASP A 593 -6.02 -12.45 16.98
CA ASP A 593 -7.11 -12.67 16.02
C ASP A 593 -7.69 -11.37 15.45
N SER A 594 -7.21 -10.23 15.94
CA SER A 594 -7.63 -8.91 15.51
C SER A 594 -6.91 -8.47 14.22
N SER A 595 -7.47 -7.51 13.50
CA SER A 595 -6.84 -6.99 12.28
C SER A 595 -7.14 -5.51 11.99
N VAL A 596 -6.17 -4.85 11.38
CA VAL A 596 -6.31 -3.50 10.81
C VAL A 596 -6.05 -3.59 9.31
N ARG A 597 -6.97 -3.11 8.48
CA ARG A 597 -6.85 -3.25 7.03
C ARG A 597 -7.37 -2.04 6.29
N MET A 598 -6.56 -1.47 5.39
CA MET A 598 -6.96 -0.26 4.65
C MET A 598 -7.42 0.82 5.64
N ALA A 599 -6.61 1.10 6.66
CA ALA A 599 -6.89 2.13 7.65
C ALA A 599 -5.82 3.22 7.57
N TRP A 600 -6.23 4.49 7.66
CA TRP A 600 -5.30 5.61 7.54
C TRP A 600 -5.26 6.45 8.82
N PHE A 601 -4.15 6.37 9.54
CA PHE A 601 -3.90 7.16 10.74
C PHE A 601 -3.21 8.46 10.33
N LYS A 602 -3.91 9.58 10.40
CA LYS A 602 -3.51 10.78 9.66
C LYS A 602 -3.40 11.99 10.57
N ARG A 603 -2.31 12.73 10.42
CA ARG A 603 -2.25 14.14 10.77
C ARG A 603 -2.67 14.98 9.57
N GLY A 604 -3.27 16.13 9.79
CA GLY A 604 -3.34 17.08 8.68
C GLY A 604 -3.86 18.46 9.00
N ARG A 605 -3.91 19.22 7.92
CA ARG A 605 -4.35 20.61 7.88
C ARG A 605 -5.83 20.63 7.56
N ILE A 606 -6.64 21.20 8.43
CA ILE A 606 -8.07 21.37 8.19
C ILE A 606 -8.32 22.54 7.23
N PHE A 607 -7.35 23.45 7.10
CA PHE A 607 -7.41 24.65 6.27
C PHE A 607 -6.61 24.55 4.96
N GLY A 608 -6.11 23.35 4.61
CA GLY A 608 -5.34 23.10 3.39
C GLY A 608 -3.96 23.76 3.40
N PHE A 609 -3.42 24.04 2.22
CA PHE A 609 -2.13 24.73 2.07
C PHE A 609 -2.35 26.15 1.51
N PRO A 610 -2.71 27.14 2.33
CA PRO A 610 -3.00 28.49 1.86
C PRO A 610 -1.73 29.22 1.36
N GLN A 611 -1.89 30.28 0.57
CA GLN A 611 -0.78 31.14 0.15
C GLN A 611 -0.10 31.87 1.31
N LYS A 612 -0.90 32.25 2.32
CA LYS A 612 -0.46 32.95 3.52
C LYS A 612 -0.98 32.20 4.74
N LYS A 613 -0.21 32.23 5.82
CA LYS A 613 -0.68 31.75 7.13
C LYS A 613 -1.98 32.48 7.48
N ARG A 614 -2.98 31.73 7.96
CA ARG A 614 -4.24 32.31 8.41
C ARG A 614 -4.00 33.06 9.72
N GLU A 615 -4.55 34.28 9.81
CA GLU A 615 -4.49 35.08 11.03
C GLU A 615 -5.27 34.39 12.15
N GLY A 616 -4.75 34.45 13.38
CA GLY A 616 -5.39 33.80 14.54
C GLY A 616 -5.43 32.27 14.46
N ILE A 617 -4.65 31.63 13.60
CA ILE A 617 -4.53 30.18 13.54
C ILE A 617 -3.08 29.76 13.76
N GLU A 618 -2.89 28.82 14.67
CA GLU A 618 -1.60 28.24 15.03
C GLU A 618 -1.58 26.73 14.77
N SER A 619 -0.41 26.08 14.92
CA SER A 619 -0.29 24.64 14.79
C SER A 619 0.29 24.05 16.07
N LEU A 620 -0.41 23.04 16.61
CA LEU A 620 0.07 22.28 17.75
C LEU A 620 1.19 21.32 17.34
N LYS A 621 2.10 21.02 18.27
CA LYS A 621 3.19 20.07 18.05
C LYS A 621 2.75 18.64 18.35
N PHE A 622 3.15 17.70 17.50
CA PHE A 622 3.02 16.27 17.78
C PHE A 622 4.26 15.81 18.55
N VAL A 623 4.07 15.30 19.77
CA VAL A 623 5.16 14.85 20.66
C VAL A 623 5.04 13.39 21.11
N HIS A 624 3.87 12.79 20.97
CA HIS A 624 3.57 11.41 21.36
C HIS A 624 3.30 10.56 20.12
N PRO A 625 3.33 9.22 20.21
CA PRO A 625 3.13 8.37 19.04
C PRO A 625 1.74 8.55 18.42
N LEU A 626 1.64 8.54 17.09
CA LEU A 626 0.35 8.61 16.40
C LEU A 626 -0.49 7.34 16.63
N VAL A 627 0.17 6.17 16.62
CA VAL A 627 -0.41 4.86 16.93
C VAL A 627 0.41 4.19 18.03
N LEU A 628 -0.26 3.72 19.07
CA LEU A 628 0.33 2.97 20.18
C LEU A 628 -0.20 1.53 20.18
N ILE A 629 0.70 0.55 20.06
CA ILE A 629 0.40 -0.88 20.28
C ILE A 629 1.00 -1.29 21.62
N THR A 630 0.18 -1.81 22.54
CA THR A 630 0.63 -2.18 23.90
C THR A 630 -0.25 -3.27 24.53
N GLY A 631 0.13 -3.78 25.71
CA GLY A 631 -0.63 -4.81 26.41
C GLY A 631 -0.76 -6.09 25.57
N ASN A 632 -1.99 -6.55 25.35
CA ASN A 632 -2.28 -7.70 24.48
C ASN A 632 -2.25 -7.37 22.96
N GLY A 633 -1.82 -6.17 22.56
CA GLY A 633 -1.88 -5.68 21.19
C GLY A 633 -1.18 -6.57 20.16
N GLY A 634 -1.93 -7.46 19.51
CA GLY A 634 -1.47 -8.38 18.47
C GLY A 634 -2.14 -8.13 17.13
N GLY A 635 -2.21 -9.19 16.32
CA GLY A 635 -3.04 -9.22 15.13
C GLY A 635 -2.31 -8.85 13.85
N LYS A 636 -3.09 -8.73 12.78
CA LYS A 636 -2.60 -8.56 11.41
C LYS A 636 -2.93 -7.18 10.86
N TRP A 637 -1.91 -6.49 10.39
CA TRP A 637 -1.99 -5.13 9.86
C TRP A 637 -1.68 -5.15 8.37
N TYR A 638 -2.57 -4.60 7.55
CA TYR A 638 -2.44 -4.66 6.09
C TYR A 638 -2.42 -3.24 5.51
N ASN A 639 -1.37 -2.94 4.74
CA ASN A 639 -1.14 -1.62 4.12
C ASN A 639 -1.11 -0.47 5.14
N PHE A 640 -0.25 -0.58 6.14
CA PHE A 640 0.03 0.56 7.02
C PHE A 640 0.88 1.59 6.27
N PHE A 641 0.44 2.84 6.19
CA PHE A 641 1.21 3.95 5.61
C PHE A 641 0.94 5.27 6.34
N ASN A 642 1.99 6.03 6.68
CA ASN A 642 1.90 7.34 7.34
C ASN A 642 2.95 8.33 6.82
N HIS A 643 2.60 9.62 6.76
CA HIS A 643 3.47 10.73 6.31
C HIS A 643 3.56 11.82 7.41
N GLY A 644 4.78 12.23 7.76
CA GLY A 644 5.06 13.22 8.81
C GLY A 644 5.95 14.38 8.30
N ALA A 645 6.82 14.94 9.14
CA ALA A 645 7.78 16.05 8.99
C ALA A 645 7.45 17.26 9.87
N GLU A 646 8.50 17.89 10.40
CA GLU A 646 8.46 18.97 11.39
C GLU A 646 7.84 18.51 12.73
N LEU A 647 8.39 17.44 13.30
CA LEU A 647 7.91 16.68 14.45
C LEU A 647 8.92 16.69 15.60
N HIS A 648 8.42 16.47 16.82
CA HIS A 648 9.25 16.44 18.02
C HIS A 648 10.13 15.18 18.08
N GLU A 649 11.25 15.23 18.80
CA GLU A 649 12.16 14.09 18.97
C GLU A 649 11.49 12.84 19.55
N ASP A 650 10.48 13.03 20.39
CA ASP A 650 9.70 11.98 21.05
C ASP A 650 8.59 11.37 20.17
N TYR A 651 8.24 12.01 19.05
CA TYR A 651 7.17 11.52 18.18
C TYR A 651 7.58 10.23 17.46
N ARG A 652 6.62 9.32 17.30
CA ARG A 652 6.70 8.15 16.41
C ARG A 652 5.44 8.05 15.56
N HIS A 653 5.57 7.60 14.31
CA HIS A 653 4.40 7.16 13.54
C HIS A 653 3.73 5.96 14.21
N MET A 654 4.54 5.07 14.78
CA MET A 654 4.08 3.94 15.56
C MET A 654 5.05 3.63 16.70
N LEU A 655 4.50 3.40 17.89
CA LEU A 655 5.21 2.82 19.02
C LEU A 655 4.57 1.48 19.37
N ILE A 656 5.36 0.41 19.34
CA ILE A 656 4.99 -0.92 19.84
C ILE A 656 5.74 -1.12 21.15
N THR A 657 5.04 -1.21 22.28
CA THR A 657 5.72 -1.33 23.56
C THR A 657 4.98 -2.19 24.58
N ASN A 658 5.73 -2.93 25.40
CA ASN A 658 5.18 -3.82 26.42
C ASN A 658 4.16 -4.81 25.86
N CYS A 659 4.45 -5.39 24.69
CA CYS A 659 3.57 -6.32 24.00
C CYS A 659 4.29 -7.61 23.60
N GLN A 660 3.65 -8.76 23.80
CA GLN A 660 4.24 -10.08 23.48
C GLN A 660 3.72 -10.69 22.17
N GLY A 661 2.90 -9.96 21.41
CA GLY A 661 2.39 -10.41 20.11
C GLY A 661 1.41 -11.61 20.17
N PRO A 662 1.15 -12.29 19.04
CA PRO A 662 1.80 -12.11 17.74
C PRO A 662 1.31 -10.86 17.01
N ILE A 663 2.22 -10.13 16.37
CA ILE A 663 1.92 -9.00 15.47
C ILE A 663 2.50 -9.30 14.09
N ALA A 664 1.71 -9.08 13.03
CA ALA A 664 2.20 -9.17 11.65
C ALA A 664 1.77 -7.97 10.82
N PHE A 665 2.73 -7.32 10.14
CA PHE A 665 2.47 -6.28 9.15
C PHE A 665 2.67 -6.82 7.74
N TYR A 666 1.66 -6.67 6.90
CA TYR A 666 1.67 -6.97 5.47
C TYR A 666 1.76 -5.63 4.74
N HIS A 667 3.01 -5.27 4.47
CA HIS A 667 3.51 -3.96 4.11
C HIS A 667 3.45 -2.93 5.24
N TYR A 668 4.62 -2.38 5.54
CA TYR A 668 4.83 -1.32 6.51
C TYR A 668 5.51 -0.13 5.84
N HIS A 669 4.81 0.98 5.80
CA HIS A 669 5.35 2.23 5.31
C HIS A 669 5.23 3.33 6.35
N ALA A 670 6.37 3.91 6.71
CA ALA A 670 6.43 5.17 7.40
C ALA A 670 7.39 6.09 6.63
N GLN A 671 7.00 7.34 6.43
CA GLN A 671 7.89 8.34 5.87
C GLN A 671 7.74 9.71 6.51
N ASP A 672 8.77 10.51 6.26
CA ASP A 672 8.85 11.90 6.68
C ASP A 672 8.73 12.00 8.20
N ASN A 673 9.75 11.65 8.96
CA ASN A 673 9.82 11.97 10.39
C ASN A 673 11.21 12.48 10.72
N ASP A 674 11.28 13.69 11.23
CA ASP A 674 12.48 14.36 11.73
C ASP A 674 12.67 14.19 13.25
N GLY A 675 11.77 13.47 13.92
CA GLY A 675 12.02 12.94 15.26
C GLY A 675 13.17 11.92 15.28
N TYR A 676 13.47 11.35 16.45
CA TYR A 676 14.64 10.46 16.62
C TYR A 676 14.62 9.27 15.65
N CYS A 677 13.48 8.60 15.49
CA CYS A 677 13.23 7.58 14.49
C CYS A 677 11.77 7.59 14.03
N GLN A 678 11.48 6.98 12.88
CA GLN A 678 10.10 6.92 12.37
C GLN A 678 9.19 6.07 13.23
N SER A 679 9.67 4.89 13.65
CA SER A 679 8.92 3.92 14.44
C SER A 679 9.81 3.24 15.47
N GLU A 680 9.19 2.77 16.55
CA GLU A 680 9.91 2.16 17.68
C GLU A 680 9.21 0.91 18.19
N ILE A 681 10.01 -0.12 18.47
CA ILE A 681 9.62 -1.37 19.13
C ILE A 681 10.42 -1.46 20.42
N ALA A 682 9.75 -1.53 21.57
CA ALA A 682 10.41 -1.52 22.87
C ALA A 682 9.82 -2.57 23.81
N ASP A 683 10.65 -3.33 24.50
CA ASP A 683 10.23 -4.23 25.57
C ASP A 683 9.13 -5.21 25.08
N SER A 684 9.27 -5.71 23.85
CA SER A 684 8.24 -6.44 23.10
C SER A 684 8.76 -7.70 22.39
N ALA A 685 7.85 -8.56 21.93
CA ALA A 685 8.21 -9.78 21.22
C ALA A 685 7.20 -10.23 20.15
N ASN A 686 7.65 -11.15 19.27
CA ASN A 686 6.85 -11.86 18.26
C ASN A 686 6.22 -10.91 17.22
N ILE A 687 7.08 -10.20 16.50
CA ILE A 687 6.69 -9.17 15.53
C ILE A 687 7.27 -9.54 14.16
N ASP A 688 6.38 -9.69 13.18
CA ASP A 688 6.70 -9.92 11.78
C ASP A 688 6.35 -8.71 10.94
N ILE A 689 7.27 -8.28 10.08
CA ILE A 689 7.03 -7.22 9.11
C ILE A 689 7.40 -7.75 7.73
N TYR A 690 6.41 -7.95 6.87
CA TYR A 690 6.59 -8.36 5.48
C TYR A 690 6.52 -7.12 4.59
N GLY A 691 7.65 -6.72 4.04
CA GLY A 691 7.78 -5.57 3.16
C GLY A 691 7.82 -4.25 3.91
N VAL A 692 8.91 -3.51 3.70
CA VAL A 692 9.10 -2.16 4.22
C VAL A 692 9.35 -1.19 3.07
N LYS A 693 8.66 -0.05 3.10
CA LYS A 693 9.03 1.14 2.32
C LYS A 693 9.31 2.31 3.25
N VAL A 694 10.36 3.07 2.97
CA VAL A 694 10.72 4.27 3.74
C VAL A 694 11.15 5.43 2.84
N GLU A 695 10.90 6.66 3.26
CA GLU A 695 11.53 7.87 2.73
C GLU A 695 11.95 8.79 3.88
N TYR A 696 12.75 9.82 3.57
CA TYR A 696 13.30 10.84 4.48
C TYR A 696 14.69 10.53 5.06
N GLU A 697 15.35 11.58 5.57
CA GLU A 697 16.67 11.53 6.22
C GLU A 697 16.51 11.33 7.74
N THR A 698 16.40 10.08 8.20
CA THR A 698 16.30 9.74 9.64
C THR A 698 16.55 8.24 9.90
N ARG A 699 16.53 7.82 11.17
CA ARG A 699 16.48 6.40 11.57
C ARG A 699 15.09 5.85 11.28
N PHE A 700 15.01 4.65 10.71
CA PHE A 700 13.71 4.06 10.36
C PHE A 700 13.06 3.38 11.55
N ILE A 701 13.60 2.24 11.98
CA ILE A 701 13.07 1.48 13.13
C ILE A 701 14.16 1.35 14.20
N ARG A 702 13.79 1.76 15.41
CA ARG A 702 14.54 1.43 16.62
C ARG A 702 13.87 0.25 17.33
N VAL A 703 14.64 -0.76 17.69
CA VAL A 703 14.21 -1.94 18.43
C VAL A 703 15.00 -2.02 19.73
N ARG A 704 14.35 -1.96 20.90
CA ARG A 704 15.02 -1.96 22.20
C ARG A 704 14.47 -3.06 23.10
N ASN A 705 15.34 -3.77 23.82
CA ASN A 705 14.99 -4.80 24.80
C ASN A 705 13.93 -5.80 24.28
N SER A 706 14.02 -6.15 23.00
CA SER A 706 12.97 -6.93 22.32
C SER A 706 13.56 -8.19 21.71
N ARG A 707 12.68 -9.15 21.40
CA ARG A 707 13.06 -10.43 20.80
C ARG A 707 12.06 -10.94 19.79
N GLN A 708 12.44 -11.86 18.92
CA GLN A 708 11.56 -12.42 17.89
C GLN A 708 10.98 -11.30 17.00
N VAL A 709 11.85 -10.40 16.54
CA VAL A 709 11.50 -9.30 15.63
C VAL A 709 12.09 -9.60 14.26
N ARG A 710 11.24 -9.83 13.27
CA ARG A 710 11.63 -10.22 11.92
C ARG A 710 11.09 -9.25 10.89
N ILE A 711 11.98 -8.74 10.04
CA ILE A 711 11.67 -7.75 9.02
C ILE A 711 12.13 -8.33 7.68
N PHE A 712 11.19 -8.58 6.80
CA PHE A 712 11.39 -9.26 5.52
C PHE A 712 11.29 -8.26 4.38
N GLY A 713 12.42 -7.83 3.84
CA GLY A 713 12.49 -6.89 2.72
C GLY A 713 12.36 -5.42 3.12
N HIS A 714 13.28 -4.60 2.61
CA HIS A 714 13.31 -3.16 2.83
C HIS A 714 13.78 -2.42 1.58
N ALA A 715 13.08 -1.36 1.20
CA ALA A 715 13.56 -0.39 0.22
C ALA A 715 12.90 0.99 0.39
N GLY A 716 13.16 1.88 -0.55
CA GLY A 716 12.66 3.25 -0.56
C GLY A 716 13.81 4.26 -0.66
N VAL A 717 13.47 5.54 -0.71
CA VAL A 717 14.41 6.64 -0.88
C VAL A 717 14.66 7.29 0.49
N ALA A 718 15.29 6.53 1.38
CA ALA A 718 15.61 6.97 2.73
C ALA A 718 17.11 6.93 2.96
N TYR A 719 17.57 7.83 3.84
CA TYR A 719 18.96 7.94 4.25
C TYR A 719 18.99 8.01 5.76
N ALA A 720 19.85 7.25 6.41
CA ALA A 720 20.05 7.43 7.84
C ALA A 720 20.97 8.62 8.08
N LEU A 721 20.85 9.25 9.25
CA LEU A 721 21.73 10.36 9.65
C LEU A 721 23.18 9.88 9.72
N GLU A 722 24.12 10.80 9.49
CA GLU A 722 25.55 10.54 9.58
C GLU A 722 25.93 9.83 10.90
N GLY A 723 26.67 8.73 10.81
CA GLY A 723 27.10 7.90 11.93
C GLY A 723 26.03 6.94 12.49
N THR A 724 24.83 6.92 11.89
CA THR A 724 23.67 6.15 12.39
C THR A 724 23.24 5.05 11.41
N ALA A 725 22.08 4.42 11.63
CA ALA A 725 21.56 3.37 10.77
C ALA A 725 20.05 3.46 10.52
N HIS A 726 19.60 2.80 9.43
CA HIS A 726 18.17 2.61 9.17
C HIS A 726 17.52 1.79 10.29
N PHE A 727 18.17 0.69 10.66
CA PHE A 727 17.73 -0.19 11.73
C PHE A 727 18.70 -0.11 12.91
N ILE A 728 18.17 0.14 14.10
CA ILE A 728 18.97 0.15 15.33
C ILE A 728 18.36 -0.87 16.29
N PHE A 729 19.14 -1.87 16.66
CA PHE A 729 18.80 -2.85 17.67
C PHE A 729 19.60 -2.55 18.93
N GLU A 730 18.93 -2.38 20.06
CA GLU A 730 19.51 -2.08 21.36
C GLU A 730 19.12 -3.16 22.36
N ASN A 731 20.11 -3.85 22.93
CA ASN A 731 19.94 -4.91 23.93
C ASN A 731 18.85 -5.91 23.53
N SER A 732 18.79 -6.22 22.23
CA SER A 732 17.78 -7.08 21.62
C SER A 732 18.43 -8.35 21.09
N THR A 733 17.67 -9.44 21.10
CA THR A 733 18.10 -10.78 20.67
C THR A 733 17.08 -11.37 19.71
N ASP A 734 17.39 -12.50 19.06
CA ASP A 734 16.46 -13.22 18.20
C ASP A 734 15.76 -12.31 17.19
N TYR A 735 16.54 -11.56 16.41
CA TYR A 735 16.01 -10.68 15.37
C TYR A 735 16.57 -11.01 14.00
N LEU A 736 15.84 -10.60 12.97
CA LEU A 736 16.19 -10.79 11.57
C LEU A 736 15.77 -9.58 10.73
N VAL A 737 16.64 -9.13 9.83
CA VAL A 737 16.31 -8.21 8.75
C VAL A 737 16.83 -8.78 7.43
N SER A 738 15.95 -9.03 6.46
CA SER A 738 16.32 -9.55 5.13
C SER A 738 16.20 -8.48 4.05
N ASN A 739 16.99 -8.65 2.98
CA ASN A 739 16.94 -7.86 1.75
C ASN A 739 16.89 -6.35 2.02
N ILE A 740 17.90 -5.82 2.72
CA ILE A 740 18.07 -4.37 2.86
C ILE A 740 18.55 -3.82 1.51
N ASN A 741 17.64 -3.16 0.80
CA ASN A 741 17.81 -2.70 -0.56
C ASN A 741 17.36 -1.22 -0.69
N ASP A 742 17.85 -0.38 0.21
CA ASP A 742 17.65 1.07 0.19
C ASP A 742 18.22 1.70 -1.09
N GLN A 743 17.51 2.70 -1.63
CA GLN A 743 17.93 3.38 -2.84
C GLN A 743 18.92 4.49 -2.50
N LEU A 744 20.21 4.16 -2.67
CA LEU A 744 21.32 5.00 -2.25
C LEU A 744 21.35 6.34 -2.99
N ASN A 745 21.70 7.41 -2.26
CA ASN A 745 22.06 8.68 -2.88
C ASN A 745 23.53 8.62 -3.29
N LEU A 746 23.78 8.87 -4.57
CA LEU A 746 25.09 8.72 -5.21
C LEU A 746 25.73 10.07 -5.55
N ALA A 747 25.00 11.17 -5.38
CA ALA A 747 25.51 12.52 -5.59
C ALA A 747 26.35 12.97 -4.39
N ALA A 748 27.31 13.90 -4.63
CA ALA A 748 28.01 14.60 -3.57
C ALA A 748 27.01 15.24 -2.59
N ALA A 749 27.33 15.23 -1.29
CA ALA A 749 26.50 15.79 -0.23
C ALA A 749 25.97 17.19 -0.62
N GLY A 750 24.67 17.45 -0.41
CA GLY A 750 24.08 18.78 -0.63
C GLY A 750 22.95 18.91 -1.65
N THR A 751 22.47 17.82 -2.28
CA THR A 751 21.24 17.91 -3.10
C THR A 751 20.02 18.03 -2.18
N LYS A 752 19.38 19.20 -2.19
CA LYS A 752 18.15 19.43 -1.42
C LYS A 752 16.94 18.77 -2.09
N HIS A 753 16.20 17.97 -1.34
CA HIS A 753 14.84 17.56 -1.68
C HIS A 753 13.92 17.97 -0.54
N LEU A 754 12.93 18.83 -0.83
CA LEU A 754 12.18 19.55 0.21
C LEU A 754 13.14 20.34 1.14
N THR A 755 13.08 20.12 2.45
CA THR A 755 13.97 20.73 3.46
C THR A 755 15.28 19.95 3.69
N GLN A 756 15.45 18.76 3.09
CA GLN A 756 16.47 17.79 3.46
C GLN A 756 17.82 18.00 2.76
N ILE A 757 18.89 17.48 3.36
CA ILE A 757 20.20 17.29 2.72
C ILE A 757 20.37 15.78 2.54
N ARG A 758 20.49 15.27 1.31
CA ARG A 758 20.68 13.82 1.16
C ARG A 758 22.05 13.38 1.69
N THR A 759 22.07 12.58 2.77
CA THR A 759 23.30 11.97 3.31
C THR A 759 23.91 11.02 2.29
N SER A 760 25.24 11.01 2.16
CA SER A 760 25.93 9.98 1.36
C SER A 760 25.78 8.63 2.06
N PHE A 761 25.55 7.56 1.29
CA PHE A 761 25.47 6.20 1.83
C PHE A 761 26.75 5.75 2.55
N GLU A 762 27.89 6.35 2.22
CA GLU A 762 29.18 6.07 2.85
C GLU A 762 29.22 6.50 4.34
N LEU A 763 28.32 7.41 4.74
CA LEU A 763 28.29 8.06 6.05
C LEU A 763 27.30 7.41 7.03
N PHE A 764 26.53 6.42 6.60
CA PHE A 764 25.59 5.70 7.45
C PHE A 764 25.66 4.19 7.25
N TYR A 765 25.04 3.45 8.17
CA TYR A 765 25.04 1.99 8.18
C TYR A 765 23.65 1.43 7.83
N PRO A 766 23.55 0.26 7.19
CA PRO A 766 22.27 -0.42 7.03
C PRO A 766 21.62 -0.77 8.38
N LEU A 767 22.45 -1.23 9.33
CA LEU A 767 22.01 -1.69 10.64
C LEU A 767 23.11 -1.48 11.69
N GLN A 768 22.69 -1.12 12.89
CA GLN A 768 23.51 -1.12 14.11
C GLN A 768 22.89 -2.05 15.18
N ASP A 769 23.72 -2.88 15.81
CA ASP A 769 23.39 -3.66 17.00
C ASP A 769 24.24 -3.17 18.19
N ILE A 770 23.55 -2.66 19.21
CA ILE A 770 24.10 -2.07 20.40
C ILE A 770 23.77 -2.98 21.57
N SER A 771 24.78 -3.60 22.17
CA SER A 771 24.64 -4.50 23.32
C SER A 771 25.52 -3.99 24.46
N GLY A 772 24.92 -3.27 25.41
CA GLY A 772 25.65 -2.54 26.45
C GLY A 772 26.58 -1.47 25.85
N LYS A 773 27.90 -1.64 26.05
CA LYS A 773 28.93 -0.74 25.47
C LYS A 773 29.41 -1.19 24.08
N ASN A 774 29.02 -2.38 23.64
CA ASN A 774 29.46 -2.93 22.36
C ASN A 774 28.54 -2.45 21.24
N VAL A 775 29.13 -1.95 20.16
CA VAL A 775 28.41 -1.53 18.96
C VAL A 775 28.95 -2.33 17.78
N PHE A 776 28.06 -3.06 17.11
CA PHE A 776 28.32 -3.68 15.83
C PHE A 776 27.57 -2.90 14.74
N SER A 777 28.30 -2.45 13.72
CA SER A 777 27.72 -1.75 12.57
C SER A 777 27.96 -2.57 11.31
N VAL A 778 26.90 -2.81 10.53
CA VAL A 778 27.07 -3.39 9.19
C VAL A 778 27.76 -2.36 8.29
N PRO A 779 28.87 -2.69 7.60
CA PRO A 779 29.58 -1.72 6.76
C PRO A 779 28.68 -1.09 5.69
N SER A 780 28.92 0.18 5.35
CA SER A 780 28.13 0.95 4.37
C SER A 780 28.16 0.36 2.95
N LEU A 781 29.21 -0.38 2.59
CA LEU A 781 29.33 -1.11 1.32
C LEU A 781 28.76 -2.54 1.37
N SER A 782 28.19 -2.97 2.49
CA SER A 782 27.53 -4.27 2.60
C SER A 782 26.02 -4.09 2.50
N ARG A 783 25.35 -4.96 1.74
CA ARG A 783 23.90 -5.12 1.73
C ARG A 783 23.56 -6.60 1.89
N PRO A 784 23.78 -7.17 3.10
CA PRO A 784 23.54 -8.58 3.35
C PRO A 784 22.13 -8.98 2.94
N ILE A 785 21.99 -10.15 2.31
CA ILE A 785 20.67 -10.75 2.06
C ILE A 785 19.91 -10.98 3.35
N VAL A 786 20.62 -11.25 4.44
CA VAL A 786 20.05 -11.32 5.77
C VAL A 786 21.05 -10.89 6.82
N ILE A 787 20.58 -10.16 7.82
CA ILE A 787 21.26 -9.89 9.07
C ILE A 787 20.42 -10.54 10.16
N LYS A 788 21.00 -11.45 10.94
CA LYS A 788 20.29 -12.09 12.06
C LYS A 788 21.17 -12.29 13.28
N LYS A 789 20.53 -12.32 14.45
CA LYS A 789 21.15 -12.60 15.75
C LYS A 789 20.30 -13.58 16.52
N GLY A 790 20.91 -14.61 17.10
CA GLY A 790 20.20 -15.66 17.84
C GLY A 790 19.32 -16.52 16.93
N ASN A 791 18.14 -16.91 17.43
CA ASN A 791 17.18 -17.80 16.75
C ASN A 791 15.82 -17.09 16.51
N PRO A 792 15.80 -16.07 15.63
CA PRO A 792 14.57 -15.37 15.22
C PRO A 792 13.60 -16.26 14.44
#